data_AF-A0A3M0DW81-F1
#
_entry.id   AF-A0A3M0DW81-F1
#
_cell.length_a   1.000
_cell.length_b   1.000
_cell.length_c   1.000
_cell.angle_alpha   90.00
_cell.angle_beta   90.00
_cell.angle_gamma   90.00
#
_symmetry.space_group_name_H-M   'P 1'
#
loop_
_entity.id
_entity.type
_entity.pdbx_description
1 polymer ?
#
loop_
_entity_poly.entity_id
_entity_poly.type
_entity_poly.pdbx_seq_one_letter_code
_entity_poly.pdbx_strand_id
1 'polypeptide(L)'
;MSRWATAILAGVLIVASADARDTARHVSTRHVSTPHWMASWGSSQMIAEGDNALPADRAAAVTLRQIIRLSAGGDRVRVRLSNAFGTQPLAIGSARIARTSAPATPQVGGGAALTFAGQAGAIIPAGAELYSDPVAMPVAPGADVAISLYLPEAAVPQTGHPGARAFSYTLAGDHVADPGFAGAKQTTHWYTLADLEVSGATTIGANTGTIVAIGDSITDGYGVKPNHNTRWTDILAERLRGTPATRGIGVVNAGIGGNRILLDGLGPNLMARFDRDVVARSGVRWAILLEGVNDLGVLTREAPATPAQHAAIVAQVTGAYTQLVARAHTHGITMIGSTITPFGGNDYYHPGPATEADRQAINTFIRTSGTFDAVIDFDRVMRDPEHPDRLAPAYDSGDHLHPSEAGYRKMGEAVPLTLFGKATRQVIGAVAPVPVAPVPLRSSADTRPAIALTFDDIPAHGPLAPGQTRADVIRGITTALAAARAPAFGFMNAGFGLDNPADAAAAIAAWRTAGLPLGNHTYSHGDLAKVGASAFVADIVRNEAPLARVAKGTDWHWFRYPFLSEGKSIADRDAVRNALKARGYRVAAVTMSFDDYNWNPPYAACAAKRDPAAIATLETGYLAAARTAALASRARAKAQLGHDIPYVLLMHVGAFDARMLPRLLSLYASMGFRFVTLAEAETDPYYAAATDLTRPTASPSLQGPPSVPAPVGPPAGLCA
;
A
#
# COMPACT_ATOMS: atom_id res chain seq x y z
N MET A 1 -30.17 51.05 22.55
CA MET A 1 -30.81 50.64 21.28
C MET A 1 -30.01 49.48 20.72
N SER A 2 -30.52 48.25 20.95
CA SER A 2 -30.84 47.22 19.93
C SER A 2 -29.63 46.43 19.42
N ARG A 3 -29.41 45.20 19.94
CA ARG A 3 -29.78 43.87 19.35
C ARG A 3 -28.76 43.48 18.26
N TRP A 4 -28.19 42.27 18.20
CA TRP A 4 -28.84 40.98 17.97
C TRP A 4 -28.12 39.82 18.68
N ALA A 5 -28.91 38.91 19.24
CA ALA A 5 -28.47 37.68 19.91
C ALA A 5 -28.78 36.45 19.03
N THR A 6 -27.84 35.51 19.02
CA THR A 6 -27.87 34.22 18.34
C THR A 6 -28.78 33.25 19.09
N ALA A 7 -29.72 32.60 18.40
CA ALA A 7 -30.57 31.55 18.96
C ALA A 7 -29.97 30.16 18.72
N ILE A 8 -29.78 29.41 19.81
CA ILE A 8 -29.51 27.97 19.84
C ILE A 8 -30.86 27.27 20.03
N LEU A 9 -31.23 26.34 19.15
CA LEU A 9 -32.37 25.44 19.37
C LEU A 9 -31.84 24.02 19.65
N ALA A 10 -32.12 23.53 20.86
CA ALA A 10 -31.95 22.14 21.25
C ALA A 10 -33.19 21.33 20.82
N GLY A 11 -32.99 20.29 20.02
CA GLY A 11 -34.01 19.31 19.65
C GLY A 11 -33.82 18.01 20.43
N VAL A 12 -34.76 17.73 21.33
CA VAL A 12 -34.89 16.47 22.08
C VAL A 12 -35.41 15.38 21.13
N LEU A 13 -34.69 14.25 21.02
CA LEU A 13 -35.17 13.05 20.34
C LEU A 13 -35.79 12.10 21.36
N ILE A 14 -37.11 11.94 21.28
CA ILE A 14 -37.89 10.93 22.02
C ILE A 14 -37.82 9.63 21.21
N VAL A 15 -37.34 8.55 21.85
CA VAL A 15 -37.42 7.19 21.34
C VAL A 15 -38.78 6.62 21.72
N ALA A 16 -39.56 6.20 20.72
CA ALA A 16 -40.73 5.35 20.92
C ALA A 16 -40.64 4.16 19.93
N SER A 17 -40.50 2.97 20.50
CA SER A 17 -40.58 1.68 19.81
C SER A 17 -42.05 1.23 19.71
N ALA A 18 -42.48 0.84 18.50
CA ALA A 18 -43.63 -0.04 18.33
C ALA A 18 -43.59 -0.74 16.96
N ASP A 19 -43.62 -2.07 17.00
CA ASP A 19 -43.83 -2.97 15.88
C ASP A 19 -45.17 -2.72 15.16
N ALA A 20 -45.16 -2.70 13.83
CA ALA A 20 -46.35 -2.95 13.03
C ALA A 20 -45.97 -3.64 11.71
N ARG A 21 -46.61 -4.80 11.49
CA ARG A 21 -46.46 -5.68 10.34
C ARG A 21 -47.13 -5.09 9.08
N ASP A 22 -46.39 -5.19 7.99
CA ASP A 22 -46.76 -5.48 6.59
C ASP A 22 -48.13 -5.02 6.02
N THR A 23 -48.08 -4.18 4.98
CA THR A 23 -48.77 -4.33 3.69
C THR A 23 -48.67 -3.04 2.86
N ALA A 24 -47.75 -2.96 1.88
CA ALA A 24 -47.87 -1.97 0.81
C ALA A 24 -47.07 -2.34 -0.46
N ARG A 25 -47.82 -2.81 -1.46
CA ARG A 25 -47.67 -2.61 -2.92
C ARG A 25 -46.27 -2.74 -3.53
N HIS A 26 -46.08 -3.79 -4.33
CA HIS A 26 -45.04 -3.91 -5.34
C HIS A 26 -45.06 -2.71 -6.31
N VAL A 27 -44.19 -1.73 -6.06
CA VAL A 27 -43.68 -0.86 -7.11
C VAL A 27 -42.56 -1.63 -7.80
N SER A 28 -42.79 -2.04 -9.05
CA SER A 28 -41.74 -2.57 -9.91
C SER A 28 -40.73 -1.46 -10.20
N THR A 29 -39.74 -1.30 -9.34
CA THR A 29 -38.53 -0.55 -9.68
C THR A 29 -37.83 -1.32 -10.80
N ARG A 30 -37.85 -0.76 -12.02
CA ARG A 30 -36.88 -1.17 -13.03
C ARG A 30 -35.50 -0.99 -12.39
N HIS A 31 -34.82 -2.10 -12.10
CA HIS A 31 -33.40 -2.07 -11.82
C HIS A 31 -32.73 -1.42 -13.04
N VAL A 32 -32.35 -0.14 -12.90
CA VAL A 32 -31.37 0.45 -13.80
C VAL A 32 -30.09 -0.32 -13.49
N SER A 33 -29.82 -1.37 -14.28
CA SER A 33 -28.56 -2.09 -14.21
C SER A 33 -27.45 -1.05 -14.41
N THR A 34 -26.65 -0.81 -13.38
CA THR A 34 -25.46 0.01 -13.51
C THR A 34 -24.60 -0.56 -14.65
N PRO A 35 -24.17 0.26 -15.62
CA PRO A 35 -23.41 -0.24 -16.75
C PRO A 35 -22.10 -0.86 -16.24
N HIS A 36 -21.84 -2.10 -16.65
CA HIS A 36 -20.61 -2.82 -16.33
C HIS A 36 -19.47 -2.31 -17.22
N TRP A 37 -18.57 -1.51 -16.63
CA TRP A 37 -17.40 -0.95 -17.29
C TRP A 37 -16.22 -1.91 -17.26
N MET A 38 -15.45 -1.91 -18.34
CA MET A 38 -14.24 -2.69 -18.48
C MET A 38 -13.14 -1.85 -19.13
N ALA A 39 -11.93 -1.93 -18.60
CA ALA A 39 -10.78 -1.33 -19.26
C ALA A 39 -10.45 -2.10 -20.55
N SER A 40 -10.40 -1.35 -21.65
CA SER A 40 -10.04 -1.86 -22.98
C SER A 40 -8.62 -1.47 -23.38
N TRP A 41 -8.09 -0.44 -22.75
CA TRP A 41 -6.72 0.02 -22.91
C TRP A 41 -6.35 0.79 -21.65
N GLY A 42 -5.09 0.74 -21.25
CA GLY A 42 -4.58 1.55 -20.15
C GLY A 42 -3.06 1.63 -20.19
N SER A 43 -2.50 2.58 -19.43
CA SER A 43 -1.06 2.71 -19.21
C SER A 43 -0.74 2.98 -17.75
N SER A 44 0.44 2.57 -17.31
CA SER A 44 0.95 2.85 -15.96
C SER A 44 1.59 4.22 -15.91
N GLN A 45 1.15 5.05 -14.96
CA GLN A 45 1.59 6.43 -14.88
C GLN A 45 2.95 6.56 -14.17
N MET A 46 3.79 7.44 -14.71
CA MET A 46 5.13 7.80 -14.25
C MET A 46 5.27 9.32 -14.21
N ILE A 47 6.32 9.80 -13.53
CA ILE A 47 6.77 11.18 -13.70
C ILE A 47 7.40 11.28 -15.09
N ALA A 48 6.90 12.21 -15.91
CA ALA A 48 7.45 12.51 -17.22
C ALA A 48 8.44 13.67 -17.09
N GLU A 49 9.74 13.39 -17.26
CA GLU A 49 10.84 14.35 -17.15
C GLU A 49 11.74 14.31 -18.39
N GLY A 50 12.48 15.41 -18.63
CA GLY A 50 13.38 15.52 -19.78
C GLY A 50 12.65 15.32 -21.10
N ASP A 51 13.21 14.50 -21.98
CA ASP A 51 12.63 14.18 -23.31
C ASP A 51 11.30 13.42 -23.23
N ASN A 52 10.93 12.92 -22.04
CA ASN A 52 9.65 12.25 -21.82
C ASN A 52 8.51 13.24 -21.52
N ALA A 53 8.83 14.47 -21.12
CA ALA A 53 7.86 15.52 -20.85
C ALA A 53 7.44 16.23 -22.14
N LEU A 54 6.34 16.99 -22.09
CA LEU A 54 6.03 17.96 -23.13
C LEU A 54 7.17 19.01 -23.17
N PRO A 55 7.77 19.26 -24.34
CA PRO A 55 8.79 20.30 -24.50
C PRO A 55 8.31 21.67 -24.00
N ALA A 56 9.22 22.48 -23.45
CA ALA A 56 8.87 23.77 -22.84
C ALA A 56 8.19 24.74 -23.83
N ASP A 57 8.57 24.70 -25.11
CA ASP A 57 7.94 25.49 -26.19
C ASP A 57 6.50 25.06 -26.51
N ARG A 58 6.04 23.95 -25.93
CA ARG A 58 4.71 23.34 -26.13
C ARG A 58 4.06 22.89 -24.82
N ALA A 59 4.53 23.41 -23.68
CA ALA A 59 3.95 23.13 -22.36
C ALA A 59 2.77 24.07 -22.01
N ALA A 60 2.55 25.11 -22.82
CA ALA A 60 1.42 26.04 -22.68
C ALA A 60 0.54 25.99 -23.94
N ALA A 61 -0.77 26.03 -23.73
CA ALA A 61 -1.80 26.03 -24.77
C ALA A 61 -1.52 25.02 -25.89
N VAL A 62 -1.60 23.73 -25.57
CA VAL A 62 -1.26 22.64 -26.51
C VAL A 62 -2.40 21.64 -26.62
N THR A 63 -2.69 21.22 -27.84
CA THR A 63 -3.51 20.03 -28.10
C THR A 63 -2.62 18.82 -28.24
N LEU A 64 -2.89 17.81 -27.42
CA LEU A 64 -2.38 16.47 -27.55
C LEU A 64 -3.38 15.64 -28.36
N ARG A 65 -2.90 14.80 -29.27
CA ARG A 65 -3.70 13.75 -29.92
C ARG A 65 -3.00 12.42 -29.80
N GLN A 66 -3.54 11.55 -28.97
CA GLN A 66 -2.90 10.30 -28.56
C GLN A 66 -3.63 9.12 -29.18
N ILE A 67 -2.93 8.31 -29.96
CA ILE A 67 -3.51 7.15 -30.64
C ILE A 67 -3.34 5.92 -29.76
N ILE A 68 -4.43 5.19 -29.54
CA ILE A 68 -4.44 3.94 -28.77
C ILE A 68 -5.23 2.87 -29.52
N ARG A 69 -4.82 1.61 -29.35
CA ARG A 69 -5.48 0.44 -29.92
C ARG A 69 -6.26 -0.30 -28.83
N LEU A 70 -7.54 -0.53 -29.08
CA LEU A 70 -8.43 -1.14 -28.10
C LEU A 70 -8.30 -2.67 -28.09
N SER A 71 -8.25 -3.28 -26.91
CA SER A 71 -8.30 -4.74 -26.76
C SER A 71 -9.74 -5.28 -26.77
N ALA A 72 -10.66 -4.59 -26.10
CA ALA A 72 -12.08 -4.89 -26.04
C ALA A 72 -12.92 -3.84 -26.80
N GLY A 73 -14.18 -4.16 -27.08
CA GLY A 73 -15.11 -3.26 -27.75
C GLY A 73 -16.39 -3.07 -26.94
N GLY A 74 -17.13 -2.01 -27.26
CA GLY A 74 -18.38 -1.68 -26.58
C GLY A 74 -19.15 -0.58 -27.30
N ASP A 75 -20.33 -0.29 -26.77
CA ASP A 75 -21.27 0.68 -27.34
C ASP A 75 -21.06 2.09 -26.76
N ARG A 76 -20.47 2.15 -25.56
CA ARG A 76 -20.12 3.38 -24.86
C ARG A 76 -18.68 3.34 -24.40
N VAL A 77 -18.08 4.51 -24.32
CA VAL A 77 -16.69 4.72 -23.92
C VAL A 77 -16.61 5.80 -22.84
N ARG A 78 -15.61 5.69 -21.96
CA ARG A 78 -15.18 6.79 -21.08
C ARG A 78 -13.66 6.76 -20.95
N VAL A 79 -13.07 7.93 -20.71
CA VAL A 79 -11.62 8.10 -20.61
C VAL A 79 -11.24 8.43 -19.18
N ARG A 80 -10.19 7.81 -18.65
CA ARG A 80 -9.57 8.20 -17.37
C ARG A 80 -8.32 9.02 -17.65
N LEU A 81 -8.29 10.23 -17.09
CA LEU A 81 -7.15 11.13 -17.13
C LEU A 81 -6.49 11.20 -15.75
N SER A 82 -5.17 11.38 -15.71
CA SER A 82 -4.37 11.31 -14.49
C SER A 82 -3.46 12.52 -14.34
N ASN A 83 -3.47 13.06 -13.13
CA ASN A 83 -2.53 14.05 -12.60
C ASN A 83 -1.83 13.50 -11.34
N ALA A 84 -1.61 12.18 -11.29
CA ALA A 84 -1.15 11.45 -10.11
C ALA A 84 0.18 11.96 -9.52
N PHE A 85 1.05 12.53 -10.36
CA PHE A 85 2.34 13.09 -9.93
C PHE A 85 2.42 14.62 -9.99
N GLY A 86 1.36 15.28 -10.51
CA GLY A 86 1.33 16.73 -10.56
C GLY A 86 1.17 17.32 -9.16
N THR A 87 1.93 18.37 -8.87
CA THR A 87 1.84 19.10 -7.59
C THR A 87 0.86 20.28 -7.65
N GLN A 88 0.32 20.56 -8.84
CA GLN A 88 -0.66 21.61 -9.10
C GLN A 88 -1.88 21.02 -9.83
N PRO A 89 -3.05 21.66 -9.76
CA PRO A 89 -4.21 21.24 -10.54
C PRO A 89 -3.92 21.28 -12.06
N LEU A 90 -4.29 20.22 -12.77
CA LEU A 90 -4.20 20.13 -14.23
C LEU A 90 -5.51 20.59 -14.87
N ALA A 91 -5.44 21.59 -15.74
CA ALA A 91 -6.60 22.03 -16.51
C ALA A 91 -6.72 21.25 -17.84
N ILE A 92 -7.91 20.71 -18.08
CA ILE A 92 -8.36 20.20 -19.37
C ILE A 92 -9.30 21.25 -19.96
N GLY A 93 -8.87 21.96 -21.00
CA GLY A 93 -9.67 23.03 -21.61
C GLY A 93 -10.81 22.46 -22.47
N SER A 94 -10.49 21.45 -23.27
CA SER A 94 -11.46 20.72 -24.10
C SER A 94 -10.93 19.31 -24.41
N ALA A 95 -11.82 18.37 -24.71
CA ALA A 95 -11.43 17.00 -25.03
C ALA A 95 -12.35 16.34 -26.06
N ARG A 96 -11.80 15.43 -26.88
CA ARG A 96 -12.53 14.71 -27.94
C ARG A 96 -12.01 13.29 -28.11
N ILE A 97 -12.91 12.36 -28.39
CA ILE A 97 -12.58 11.02 -28.87
C ILE A 97 -13.07 10.84 -30.31
N ALA A 98 -12.25 10.21 -31.16
CA ALA A 98 -12.64 9.89 -32.53
C ALA A 98 -11.95 8.60 -33.02
N ARG A 99 -12.49 7.97 -34.07
CA ARG A 99 -11.80 6.86 -34.74
C ARG A 99 -10.72 7.44 -35.64
N THR A 100 -9.58 6.77 -35.72
CA THR A 100 -8.58 7.15 -36.72
C THR A 100 -9.07 6.76 -38.12
N SER A 101 -8.66 7.53 -39.12
CA SER A 101 -8.96 7.23 -40.53
C SER A 101 -8.10 6.10 -41.09
N ALA A 102 -6.91 5.88 -40.50
CA ALA A 102 -6.01 4.76 -40.76
C ALA A 102 -5.16 4.48 -39.50
N PRO A 103 -4.42 3.35 -39.43
CA PRO A 103 -3.43 3.14 -38.39
C PRO A 103 -2.34 4.21 -38.40
N ALA A 104 -1.82 4.56 -37.23
CA ALA A 104 -0.67 5.46 -37.05
C ALA A 104 -0.81 6.89 -37.61
N THR A 105 -1.98 7.35 -38.07
CA THR A 105 -2.20 8.73 -38.55
C THR A 105 -2.87 9.62 -37.49
N PRO A 106 -2.58 10.94 -37.45
CA PRO A 106 -3.32 11.88 -36.60
C PRO A 106 -4.72 12.21 -37.14
N GLN A 107 -5.03 11.80 -38.37
CA GLN A 107 -6.29 12.12 -39.04
C GLN A 107 -7.44 11.29 -38.52
N VAL A 108 -8.54 11.94 -38.15
CA VAL A 108 -9.70 11.30 -37.52
C VAL A 108 -10.98 11.48 -38.33
N GLY A 109 -11.86 10.48 -38.24
CA GLY A 109 -13.20 10.50 -38.84
C GLY A 109 -14.30 10.49 -37.76
N GLY A 110 -15.21 11.46 -37.82
CA GLY A 110 -16.33 11.55 -36.87
C GLY A 110 -15.88 11.80 -35.43
N GLY A 111 -16.51 11.11 -34.48
CA GLY A 111 -16.19 11.19 -33.04
C GLY A 111 -17.13 12.07 -32.24
N ALA A 112 -16.80 12.27 -30.97
CA ALA A 112 -17.63 12.95 -29.99
C ALA A 112 -16.78 13.76 -29.02
N ALA A 113 -17.33 14.89 -28.58
CA ALA A 113 -16.74 15.65 -27.49
C ALA A 113 -16.79 14.81 -26.20
N LEU A 114 -15.73 14.88 -25.41
CA LEU A 114 -15.70 14.35 -24.06
C LEU A 114 -16.11 15.48 -23.12
N THR A 115 -17.01 15.19 -22.18
CA THR A 115 -17.43 16.12 -21.14
C THR A 115 -17.08 15.60 -19.77
N PHE A 116 -17.14 16.46 -18.76
CA PHE A 116 -16.88 16.14 -17.36
C PHE A 116 -17.98 16.78 -16.51
N ALA A 117 -18.89 15.95 -15.97
CA ALA A 117 -20.11 16.43 -15.32
C ALA A 117 -20.92 17.40 -16.23
N GLY A 118 -20.97 17.10 -17.53
CA GLY A 118 -21.64 17.89 -18.56
C GLY A 118 -20.86 19.10 -19.07
N GLN A 119 -19.69 19.40 -18.51
CA GLN A 119 -18.85 20.54 -18.94
C GLN A 119 -17.82 20.11 -19.99
N ALA A 120 -17.45 21.03 -20.89
CA ALA A 120 -16.48 20.75 -21.96
C ALA A 120 -15.04 20.57 -21.46
N GLY A 121 -14.72 21.17 -20.31
CA GLY A 121 -13.41 21.09 -19.66
C GLY A 121 -13.53 20.72 -18.18
N ALA A 122 -12.37 20.49 -17.54
CA ALA A 122 -12.29 20.10 -16.14
C ALA A 122 -10.97 20.51 -15.50
N ILE A 123 -10.95 20.53 -14.17
CA ILE A 123 -9.72 20.61 -13.38
C ILE A 123 -9.51 19.27 -12.68
N ILE A 124 -8.35 18.66 -12.87
CA ILE A 124 -7.91 17.47 -12.13
C ILE A 124 -7.00 17.96 -10.99
N PRO A 125 -7.39 17.80 -9.72
CA PRO A 125 -6.53 18.19 -8.60
C PRO A 125 -5.14 17.55 -8.65
N ALA A 126 -4.17 18.15 -7.94
CA ALA A 126 -2.87 17.55 -7.72
C ALA A 126 -3.00 16.14 -7.10
N GLY A 127 -2.28 15.16 -7.65
CA GLY A 127 -2.32 13.78 -7.18
C GLY A 127 -3.60 13.00 -7.49
N ALA A 128 -4.52 13.54 -8.30
CA ALA A 128 -5.83 12.94 -8.56
C ALA A 128 -5.98 12.40 -9.98
N GLU A 129 -7.06 11.66 -10.20
CA GLU A 129 -7.51 11.18 -11.51
C GLU A 129 -8.96 11.54 -11.72
N LEU A 130 -9.38 11.64 -12.99
CA LEU A 130 -10.73 12.03 -13.36
C LEU A 130 -11.24 11.21 -14.55
N TYR A 131 -12.49 10.76 -14.48
CA TYR A 131 -13.17 10.16 -15.62
C TYR A 131 -13.95 11.21 -16.41
N SER A 132 -13.95 11.08 -17.73
CA SER A 132 -14.95 11.74 -18.57
C SER A 132 -16.35 11.14 -18.33
N ASP A 133 -17.38 11.89 -18.69
CA ASP A 133 -18.71 11.36 -18.84
C ASP A 133 -18.72 10.26 -19.93
N PRO A 134 -19.59 9.24 -19.79
CA PRO A 134 -19.75 8.22 -20.81
C PRO A 134 -20.32 8.75 -22.13
N VAL A 135 -19.67 8.42 -23.24
CA VAL A 135 -20.08 8.78 -24.60
C VAL A 135 -20.61 7.57 -25.34
N ALA A 136 -21.74 7.71 -26.04
CA ALA A 136 -22.24 6.70 -26.98
C ALA A 136 -21.41 6.74 -28.25
N MET A 137 -20.49 5.78 -28.37
CA MET A 137 -19.60 5.65 -29.51
C MET A 137 -19.25 4.17 -29.66
N PRO A 138 -19.96 3.45 -30.54
CA PRO A 138 -19.65 2.06 -30.80
C PRO A 138 -18.22 1.92 -31.34
N VAL A 139 -17.43 1.08 -30.66
CA VAL A 139 -16.05 0.75 -31.01
C VAL A 139 -15.87 -0.75 -31.05
N ALA A 140 -15.30 -1.24 -32.15
CA ALA A 140 -14.96 -2.65 -32.29
C ALA A 140 -13.70 -2.95 -31.46
N PRO A 141 -13.56 -4.17 -30.90
CA PRO A 141 -12.29 -4.58 -30.34
C PRO A 141 -11.23 -4.59 -31.46
N GLY A 142 -10.04 -4.04 -31.18
CA GLY A 142 -8.98 -3.85 -32.17
C GLY A 142 -9.18 -2.59 -33.01
N ALA A 143 -10.08 -1.68 -32.63
CA ALA A 143 -10.15 -0.37 -33.26
C ALA A 143 -9.02 0.53 -32.73
N ASP A 144 -8.48 1.37 -33.62
CA ASP A 144 -7.61 2.48 -33.24
C ASP A 144 -8.48 3.73 -33.01
N VAL A 145 -8.25 4.41 -31.89
CA VAL A 145 -8.95 5.63 -31.52
C VAL A 145 -7.96 6.72 -31.13
N ALA A 146 -8.34 7.95 -31.42
CA ALA A 146 -7.60 9.15 -31.07
C ALA A 146 -8.28 9.85 -29.90
N ILE A 147 -7.52 10.10 -28.83
CA ILE A 147 -7.93 10.95 -27.72
C ILE A 147 -7.23 12.29 -27.87
N SER A 148 -8.01 13.33 -28.17
CA SER A 148 -7.52 14.70 -28.25
C SER A 148 -7.80 15.45 -26.95
N LEU A 149 -6.78 16.06 -26.36
CA LEU A 149 -6.87 16.84 -25.12
C LEU A 149 -6.23 18.21 -25.34
N TYR A 150 -6.96 19.29 -25.14
CA TYR A 150 -6.40 20.63 -25.06
C TYR A 150 -6.00 20.94 -23.62
N LEU A 151 -4.72 21.21 -23.42
CA LEU A 151 -4.14 21.64 -22.15
C LEU A 151 -3.79 23.13 -22.26
N PRO A 152 -4.53 24.02 -21.56
CA PRO A 152 -4.16 25.43 -21.46
C PRO A 152 -2.76 25.61 -20.84
N GLU A 153 -2.41 24.72 -19.91
CA GLU A 153 -1.10 24.64 -19.25
C GLU A 153 -0.84 23.18 -18.84
N ALA A 154 0.40 22.73 -19.01
CA ALA A 154 0.84 21.42 -18.53
C ALA A 154 1.15 21.46 -17.02
N ALA A 155 0.75 20.42 -16.29
CA ALA A 155 1.07 20.30 -14.87
C ALA A 155 2.58 20.03 -14.65
N VAL A 156 3.12 20.46 -13.50
CA VAL A 156 4.50 20.19 -13.09
C VAL A 156 4.53 19.52 -11.71
N PRO A 157 5.26 18.41 -11.53
CA PRO A 157 5.78 17.51 -12.57
C PRO A 157 4.68 16.96 -13.48
N GLN A 158 5.03 16.59 -14.72
CA GLN A 158 4.07 16.02 -15.67
C GLN A 158 3.81 14.55 -15.34
N THR A 159 2.55 14.13 -15.48
CA THR A 159 2.15 12.71 -15.42
C THR A 159 2.07 12.15 -16.84
N GLY A 160 2.73 11.03 -17.08
CA GLY A 160 2.69 10.37 -18.39
C GLY A 160 3.24 8.96 -18.38
N HIS A 161 3.41 8.41 -19.58
CA HIS A 161 3.95 7.10 -19.81
C HIS A 161 4.88 7.14 -21.05
N PRO A 162 6.20 7.07 -20.84
CA PRO A 162 7.16 7.13 -21.95
C PRO A 162 7.17 5.90 -22.86
N GLY A 163 6.71 4.77 -22.33
CA GLY A 163 6.65 3.48 -23.01
C GLY A 163 5.53 3.35 -24.06
N ALA A 164 5.17 4.40 -24.80
CA ALA A 164 3.93 4.35 -25.57
C ALA A 164 3.97 3.39 -26.77
N ARG A 165 5.14 3.24 -27.42
CA ARG A 165 5.36 2.48 -28.68
C ARG A 165 4.18 2.66 -29.67
N ALA A 166 3.64 3.87 -29.68
CA ALA A 166 2.53 4.34 -30.46
C ALA A 166 2.77 5.83 -30.73
N PHE A 167 2.26 6.34 -31.84
CA PHE A 167 2.39 7.76 -32.13
C PHE A 167 1.34 8.58 -31.37
N SER A 168 1.83 9.61 -30.71
CA SER A 168 1.05 10.74 -30.24
C SER A 168 1.49 11.98 -31.02
N TYR A 169 0.66 13.01 -30.99
CA TYR A 169 0.86 14.23 -31.75
C TYR A 169 0.60 15.44 -30.88
N THR A 170 1.37 16.51 -31.11
CA THR A 170 1.25 17.78 -30.40
C THR A 170 1.06 18.92 -31.39
N LEU A 171 0.14 19.84 -31.10
CA LEU A 171 -0.09 21.04 -31.90
C LEU A 171 -0.43 22.20 -30.98
N ALA A 172 0.20 23.36 -31.18
CA ALA A 172 -0.08 24.55 -30.36
C ALA A 172 -1.50 25.08 -30.64
N GLY A 173 -2.20 25.54 -29.60
CA GLY A 173 -3.59 25.98 -29.64
C GLY A 173 -4.61 24.89 -29.33
N ASP A 174 -5.89 25.25 -29.30
CA ASP A 174 -7.01 24.31 -29.22
C ASP A 174 -7.39 23.80 -30.61
N HIS A 175 -7.06 22.54 -30.88
CA HIS A 175 -7.29 21.83 -32.13
C HIS A 175 -8.00 20.50 -31.90
N VAL A 176 -8.72 20.31 -30.78
CA VAL A 176 -9.34 19.00 -30.46
C VAL A 176 -10.37 18.58 -31.50
N ALA A 177 -10.99 19.53 -32.20
CA ALA A 177 -11.99 19.29 -33.23
C ALA A 177 -11.41 19.23 -34.66
N ASP A 178 -10.12 19.53 -34.87
CA ASP A 178 -9.50 19.53 -36.20
C ASP A 178 -9.30 18.10 -36.70
N PRO A 179 -10.01 17.64 -37.75
CA PRO A 179 -9.89 16.27 -38.24
C PRO A 179 -8.55 16.00 -38.94
N GLY A 180 -7.89 17.03 -39.49
CA GLY A 180 -6.64 16.89 -40.25
C GLY A 180 -5.39 16.98 -39.38
N PHE A 181 -5.44 17.78 -38.31
CA PHE A 181 -4.33 18.02 -37.37
C PHE A 181 -3.02 18.40 -38.09
N ALA A 182 -3.15 19.27 -39.09
CA ALA A 182 -2.06 19.64 -39.97
C ALA A 182 -0.96 20.40 -39.19
N GLY A 183 0.31 20.12 -39.50
CA GLY A 183 1.45 20.74 -38.84
C GLY A 183 1.79 20.18 -37.46
N ALA A 184 1.04 19.19 -36.97
CA ALA A 184 1.32 18.55 -35.70
C ALA A 184 2.68 17.85 -35.67
N LYS A 185 3.29 17.84 -34.49
CA LYS A 185 4.59 17.22 -34.23
C LYS A 185 4.39 15.87 -33.58
N GLN A 186 4.96 14.85 -34.17
CA GLN A 186 4.91 13.47 -33.69
C GLN A 186 5.81 13.26 -32.46
N THR A 187 5.35 12.42 -31.54
CA THR A 187 6.08 11.91 -30.37
C THR A 187 5.65 10.47 -30.09
N THR A 188 6.39 9.75 -29.25
CA THR A 188 6.13 8.35 -28.90
C THR A 188 5.86 8.16 -27.40
N HIS A 189 5.13 9.11 -26.81
CA HIS A 189 4.78 9.14 -25.39
C HIS A 189 3.27 9.28 -25.22
N TRP A 190 2.73 8.75 -24.12
CA TRP A 190 1.40 9.10 -23.65
C TRP A 190 1.53 10.10 -22.50
N TYR A 191 0.63 11.07 -22.46
CA TYR A 191 0.58 12.13 -21.46
C TYR A 191 -0.80 12.10 -20.83
N THR A 192 -0.84 12.05 -19.50
CA THR A 192 -2.05 12.11 -18.65
C THR A 192 -3.15 11.08 -18.97
N LEU A 193 -3.00 10.21 -19.96
CA LEU A 193 -4.00 9.25 -20.42
C LEU A 193 -3.82 7.91 -19.70
N ALA A 194 -4.68 7.62 -18.73
CA ALA A 194 -4.56 6.45 -17.86
C ALA A 194 -5.36 5.23 -18.35
N ASP A 195 -6.59 5.43 -18.83
CA ASP A 195 -7.44 4.37 -19.41
C ASP A 195 -8.37 4.87 -20.50
N LEU A 196 -8.77 3.91 -21.35
CA LEU A 196 -10.05 3.93 -22.02
C LEU A 196 -10.87 2.71 -21.60
N GLU A 197 -12.07 2.97 -21.10
CA GLU A 197 -13.01 1.94 -20.68
C GLU A 197 -14.22 1.87 -21.61
N VAL A 198 -14.71 0.66 -21.81
CA VAL A 198 -15.86 0.34 -22.66
C VAL A 198 -16.99 -0.25 -21.81
N SER A 199 -18.24 0.02 -22.20
CA SER A 199 -19.42 -0.69 -21.69
C SER A 199 -20.41 -0.96 -22.84
N GLY A 200 -21.22 -2.00 -22.71
CA GLY A 200 -22.21 -2.37 -23.73
C GLY A 200 -22.65 -3.82 -23.61
N ALA A 201 -23.43 -4.29 -24.58
CA ALA A 201 -23.88 -5.69 -24.58
C ALA A 201 -22.72 -6.69 -24.65
N THR A 202 -21.60 -6.29 -25.27
CA THR A 202 -20.35 -7.07 -25.37
C THR A 202 -19.55 -7.15 -24.07
N THR A 203 -19.85 -6.30 -23.08
CA THR A 203 -19.14 -6.25 -21.79
C THR A 203 -19.89 -6.95 -20.65
N ILE A 204 -21.05 -7.53 -20.95
CA ILE A 204 -21.93 -8.21 -20.00
C ILE A 204 -21.96 -9.71 -20.34
N GLY A 205 -21.38 -10.53 -19.46
CA GLY A 205 -21.40 -11.99 -19.61
C GLY A 205 -20.50 -12.71 -18.61
N ALA A 206 -20.69 -14.01 -18.43
CA ALA A 206 -19.92 -14.79 -17.44
C ALA A 206 -18.39 -14.82 -17.71
N ASN A 207 -17.98 -14.58 -18.95
CA ASN A 207 -16.59 -14.57 -19.40
C ASN A 207 -16.16 -13.17 -19.89
N THR A 208 -16.68 -12.11 -19.29
CA THR A 208 -16.20 -10.74 -19.51
C THR A 208 -15.34 -10.30 -18.34
N GLY A 209 -14.37 -9.43 -18.61
CA GLY A 209 -13.44 -8.86 -17.63
C GLY A 209 -12.15 -8.36 -18.25
N THR A 210 -11.28 -7.84 -17.41
CA THR A 210 -10.00 -7.23 -17.80
C THR A 210 -8.86 -8.08 -17.25
N ILE A 211 -7.89 -8.36 -18.12
CA ILE A 211 -6.56 -8.84 -17.78
C ILE A 211 -5.65 -7.62 -17.64
N VAL A 212 -4.93 -7.50 -16.53
CA VAL A 212 -3.87 -6.50 -16.36
C VAL A 212 -2.52 -7.20 -16.38
N ALA A 213 -1.71 -6.94 -17.41
CA ALA A 213 -0.34 -7.40 -17.47
C ALA A 213 0.58 -6.39 -16.76
N ILE A 214 1.15 -6.77 -15.62
CA ILE A 214 2.12 -5.95 -14.86
C ILE A 214 3.52 -6.49 -15.09
N GLY A 215 4.47 -5.58 -15.27
CA GLY A 215 5.86 -5.95 -15.46
C GLY A 215 6.78 -4.81 -15.80
N ASP A 216 7.98 -5.19 -16.24
CA ASP A 216 9.05 -4.28 -16.63
C ASP A 216 9.04 -3.96 -18.15
N SER A 217 10.20 -3.58 -18.71
CA SER A 217 10.41 -3.26 -20.13
C SER A 217 10.01 -4.38 -21.09
N ILE A 218 10.06 -5.64 -20.65
CA ILE A 218 9.61 -6.79 -21.44
C ILE A 218 8.09 -6.74 -21.58
N THR A 219 7.38 -6.43 -20.50
CA THR A 219 5.91 -6.26 -20.58
C THR A 219 5.55 -4.98 -21.32
N ASP A 220 6.25 -3.89 -21.07
CA ASP A 220 6.06 -2.59 -21.74
C ASP A 220 6.31 -2.65 -23.26
N GLY A 221 7.07 -3.66 -23.71
CA GLY A 221 7.31 -3.96 -25.12
C GLY A 221 8.50 -3.20 -25.71
N TYR A 222 9.58 -3.06 -24.95
CA TYR A 222 10.83 -2.49 -25.45
C TYR A 222 11.28 -3.21 -26.74
N GLY A 223 11.76 -2.45 -27.72
CA GLY A 223 12.18 -2.97 -29.03
C GLY A 223 11.07 -3.10 -30.07
N VAL A 224 9.78 -3.04 -29.67
CA VAL A 224 8.66 -3.00 -30.63
C VAL A 224 8.63 -1.64 -31.32
N LYS A 225 8.57 -1.66 -32.66
CA LYS A 225 8.48 -0.43 -33.44
C LYS A 225 7.12 0.26 -33.23
N PRO A 226 7.06 1.61 -33.18
CA PRO A 226 5.81 2.31 -32.93
C PRO A 226 4.66 1.90 -33.85
N ASN A 227 3.49 1.66 -33.26
CA ASN A 227 2.25 1.23 -33.91
C ASN A 227 2.28 -0.14 -34.61
N HIS A 228 3.35 -0.93 -34.48
CA HIS A 228 3.32 -2.33 -34.92
C HIS A 228 2.31 -3.15 -34.10
N ASN A 229 2.11 -2.77 -32.83
CA ASN A 229 1.23 -3.49 -31.88
C ASN A 229 1.57 -4.99 -31.81
N THR A 230 2.85 -5.30 -31.68
CA THR A 230 3.40 -6.66 -31.62
C THR A 230 3.99 -7.01 -30.26
N ARG A 231 3.62 -6.29 -29.19
CA ARG A 231 3.97 -6.69 -27.82
C ARG A 231 3.28 -8.02 -27.49
N TRP A 232 3.79 -8.76 -26.53
CA TRP A 232 3.15 -10.03 -26.15
C TRP A 232 1.70 -9.85 -25.68
N THR A 233 1.39 -8.70 -25.05
CA THR A 233 0.02 -8.33 -24.64
C THR A 233 -0.89 -8.04 -25.83
N ASP A 234 -0.35 -7.47 -26.91
CA ASP A 234 -1.11 -7.19 -28.14
C ASP A 234 -1.47 -8.49 -28.86
N ILE A 235 -0.52 -9.42 -28.93
CA ILE A 235 -0.71 -10.77 -29.49
C ILE A 235 -1.71 -11.57 -28.66
N LEU A 236 -1.63 -11.48 -27.32
CA LEU A 236 -2.64 -12.07 -26.44
C LEU A 236 -4.04 -11.48 -26.71
N ALA A 237 -4.16 -10.15 -26.81
CA ALA A 237 -5.43 -9.48 -27.10
C ALA A 237 -6.02 -9.91 -28.45
N GLU A 238 -5.19 -10.07 -29.48
CA GLU A 238 -5.60 -10.60 -30.79
C GLU A 238 -6.19 -12.02 -30.67
N ARG A 239 -5.47 -12.92 -29.98
CA ARG A 239 -5.91 -14.31 -29.77
C ARG A 239 -7.21 -14.41 -28.97
N LEU A 240 -7.33 -13.61 -27.91
CA LEU A 240 -8.55 -13.55 -27.08
C LEU A 240 -9.76 -13.13 -27.92
N ARG A 241 -9.59 -12.10 -28.75
CA ARG A 241 -10.64 -11.56 -29.63
C ARG A 241 -11.05 -12.53 -30.74
N GLY A 242 -10.08 -13.29 -31.27
CA GLY A 242 -10.30 -14.33 -32.27
C GLY A 242 -11.03 -15.58 -31.75
N THR A 243 -11.16 -15.71 -30.42
CA THR A 243 -11.74 -16.89 -29.78
C THR A 243 -13.11 -16.58 -29.16
N PRO A 244 -14.22 -17.22 -29.59
CA PRO A 244 -15.56 -16.89 -29.12
C PRO A 244 -15.77 -16.91 -27.60
N ALA A 245 -15.08 -17.81 -26.88
CA ALA A 245 -15.19 -17.97 -25.43
C ALA A 245 -14.54 -16.83 -24.62
N THR A 246 -13.61 -16.10 -25.23
CA THR A 246 -12.76 -15.08 -24.59
C THR A 246 -12.84 -13.71 -25.27
N ARG A 247 -13.61 -13.57 -26.35
CA ARG A 247 -13.71 -12.33 -27.15
C ARG A 247 -14.20 -11.10 -26.37
N GLY A 248 -14.80 -11.33 -25.21
CA GLY A 248 -15.28 -10.29 -24.29
C GLY A 248 -14.27 -9.91 -23.21
N ILE A 249 -12.99 -10.25 -23.36
CA ILE A 249 -11.93 -9.97 -22.39
C ILE A 249 -11.04 -8.84 -22.89
N GLY A 250 -10.87 -7.80 -22.08
CA GLY A 250 -9.91 -6.72 -22.31
C GLY A 250 -8.53 -7.04 -21.75
N VAL A 251 -7.50 -6.43 -22.33
CA VAL A 251 -6.10 -6.51 -21.89
C VAL A 251 -5.58 -5.10 -21.68
N VAL A 252 -5.06 -4.84 -20.50
CA VAL A 252 -4.32 -3.61 -20.15
C VAL A 252 -2.85 -3.99 -20.00
N ASN A 253 -1.99 -3.24 -20.67
CA ASN A 253 -0.55 -3.32 -20.48
C ASN A 253 -0.13 -2.26 -19.45
N ALA A 254 0.28 -2.72 -18.28
CA ALA A 254 0.77 -1.93 -17.16
C ALA A 254 2.28 -2.16 -16.96
N GLY A 255 3.02 -2.44 -18.05
CA GLY A 255 4.47 -2.49 -18.04
C GLY A 255 5.08 -1.11 -17.78
N ILE A 256 6.25 -1.06 -17.17
CA ILE A 256 7.09 0.14 -17.10
C ILE A 256 8.53 -0.25 -17.42
N GLY A 257 9.18 0.44 -18.36
CA GLY A 257 10.61 0.22 -18.63
C GLY A 257 11.48 0.37 -17.38
N GLY A 258 12.41 -0.55 -17.15
CA GLY A 258 13.29 -0.50 -15.97
C GLY A 258 12.57 -0.62 -14.62
N ASN A 259 11.32 -1.08 -14.58
CA ASN A 259 10.57 -1.21 -13.35
C ASN A 259 11.03 -2.40 -12.51
N ARG A 260 10.77 -2.28 -11.22
CA ARG A 260 11.26 -3.19 -10.19
C ARG A 260 10.13 -3.45 -9.21
N ILE A 261 10.18 -4.61 -8.58
CA ILE A 261 9.17 -5.03 -7.62
C ILE A 261 9.34 -4.26 -6.31
N LEU A 262 10.58 -4.14 -5.83
CA LEU A 262 10.87 -3.72 -4.45
C LEU A 262 11.20 -2.23 -4.32
N LEU A 263 12.03 -1.71 -5.23
CA LEU A 263 12.50 -0.33 -5.22
C LEU A 263 12.07 0.38 -6.48
N ASP A 264 12.04 1.71 -6.47
CA ASP A 264 11.72 2.45 -7.68
C ASP A 264 12.81 2.23 -8.75
N GLY A 265 12.39 2.34 -10.00
CA GLY A 265 13.24 2.31 -11.19
C GLY A 265 13.04 3.60 -11.98
N LEU A 266 12.81 3.48 -13.29
CA LEU A 266 12.35 4.65 -14.07
C LEU A 266 10.95 5.13 -13.65
N GLY A 267 10.18 4.26 -12.97
CA GLY A 267 8.88 4.59 -12.38
C GLY A 267 8.72 3.95 -11.00
N PRO A 268 7.58 4.21 -10.33
CA PRO A 268 7.32 3.66 -9.00
C PRO A 268 7.36 2.13 -9.00
N ASN A 269 7.88 1.54 -7.94
CA ASN A 269 7.95 0.09 -7.77
C ASN A 269 6.57 -0.59 -7.85
N LEU A 270 6.54 -1.86 -8.27
CA LEU A 270 5.30 -2.62 -8.43
C LEU A 270 4.47 -2.65 -7.12
N MET A 271 5.12 -2.85 -5.97
CA MET A 271 4.42 -2.93 -4.69
C MET A 271 3.65 -1.66 -4.34
N ALA A 272 4.16 -0.48 -4.71
CA ALA A 272 3.54 0.81 -4.48
C ALA A 272 2.44 1.12 -5.51
N ARG A 273 2.63 0.74 -6.79
CA ARG A 273 1.67 1.05 -7.86
C ARG A 273 0.58 0.00 -8.06
N PHE A 274 0.66 -1.17 -7.42
CA PHE A 274 -0.25 -2.30 -7.66
C PHE A 274 -1.74 -1.92 -7.55
N ASP A 275 -2.13 -1.17 -6.52
CA ASP A 275 -3.54 -0.82 -6.32
C ASP A 275 -4.05 0.12 -7.43
N ARG A 276 -3.24 1.09 -7.84
CA ARG A 276 -3.57 2.01 -8.94
C ARG A 276 -3.61 1.30 -10.29
N ASP A 277 -2.62 0.43 -10.53
CA ASP A 277 -2.40 -0.15 -11.86
C ASP A 277 -3.22 -1.42 -12.09
N VAL A 278 -3.57 -2.15 -11.03
CA VAL A 278 -4.34 -3.41 -11.09
C VAL A 278 -5.72 -3.26 -10.45
N VAL A 279 -5.78 -3.01 -9.14
CA VAL A 279 -7.03 -3.07 -8.36
C VAL A 279 -8.05 -2.02 -8.82
N ALA A 280 -7.59 -0.83 -9.18
CA ALA A 280 -8.43 0.27 -9.60
C ALA A 280 -8.92 0.16 -11.07
N ARG A 281 -8.52 -0.87 -11.84
CA ARG A 281 -8.93 -1.02 -13.24
C ARG A 281 -10.33 -1.62 -13.33
N SER A 282 -11.22 -0.98 -14.08
CA SER A 282 -12.59 -1.48 -14.21
C SER A 282 -12.64 -2.88 -14.84
N GLY A 283 -13.45 -3.74 -14.22
CA GLY A 283 -13.67 -5.11 -14.67
C GLY A 283 -12.47 -6.05 -14.49
N VAL A 284 -11.43 -5.66 -13.76
CA VAL A 284 -10.28 -6.54 -13.49
C VAL A 284 -10.71 -7.85 -12.86
N ARG A 285 -10.23 -8.95 -13.44
CA ARG A 285 -10.46 -10.31 -12.95
C ARG A 285 -9.18 -11.13 -12.91
N TRP A 286 -8.21 -10.77 -13.74
CA TRP A 286 -6.94 -11.45 -13.84
C TRP A 286 -5.81 -10.43 -13.89
N ALA A 287 -4.68 -10.75 -13.26
CA ALA A 287 -3.45 -10.05 -13.52
C ALA A 287 -2.32 -11.05 -13.81
N ILE A 288 -1.49 -10.71 -14.79
CA ILE A 288 -0.32 -11.50 -15.20
C ILE A 288 0.90 -10.72 -14.75
N LEU A 289 1.70 -11.30 -13.84
CA LEU A 289 2.93 -10.70 -13.34
C LEU A 289 4.13 -11.27 -14.09
N LEU A 290 4.88 -10.41 -14.77
CA LEU A 290 6.20 -10.68 -15.33
C LEU A 290 7.15 -9.53 -14.96
N GLU A 291 7.80 -9.65 -13.81
CA GLU A 291 8.71 -8.62 -13.30
C GLU A 291 9.85 -9.26 -12.49
N GLY A 292 10.84 -8.48 -12.07
CA GLY A 292 11.93 -8.92 -11.19
C GLY A 292 13.29 -9.03 -11.88
N VAL A 293 13.35 -8.95 -13.22
CA VAL A 293 14.63 -8.96 -13.95
C VAL A 293 15.50 -7.77 -13.57
N ASN A 294 14.90 -6.58 -13.37
CA ASN A 294 15.63 -5.38 -13.00
C ASN A 294 16.04 -5.38 -11.52
N ASP A 295 15.31 -6.06 -10.64
CA ASP A 295 15.72 -6.27 -9.25
C ASP A 295 17.01 -7.10 -9.18
N LEU A 296 17.08 -8.16 -10.00
CA LEU A 296 18.28 -9.00 -10.15
C LEU A 296 19.41 -8.27 -10.89
N GLY A 297 19.09 -7.60 -12.00
CA GLY A 297 20.08 -6.93 -12.83
C GLY A 297 20.76 -5.77 -12.11
N VAL A 298 20.00 -4.93 -11.41
CA VAL A 298 20.56 -3.78 -10.68
C VAL A 298 21.41 -4.22 -9.49
N LEU A 299 21.14 -5.39 -8.90
CA LEU A 299 21.91 -5.89 -7.76
C LEU A 299 23.41 -6.01 -8.06
N THR A 300 23.76 -6.44 -9.27
CA THR A 300 25.15 -6.68 -9.68
C THR A 300 25.70 -5.69 -10.70
N ARG A 301 24.88 -4.73 -11.16
CA ARG A 301 25.21 -3.84 -12.28
C ARG A 301 26.47 -3.01 -12.05
N GLU A 302 26.56 -2.36 -10.89
CA GLU A 302 27.66 -1.42 -10.59
C GLU A 302 28.83 -2.10 -9.86
N ALA A 303 28.56 -3.17 -9.11
CA ALA A 303 29.55 -3.92 -8.33
C ALA A 303 29.05 -5.34 -8.02
N PRO A 304 29.95 -6.31 -7.75
CA PRO A 304 29.57 -7.64 -7.29
C PRO A 304 28.78 -7.60 -5.98
N ALA A 305 27.74 -8.43 -5.87
CA ALA A 305 26.97 -8.59 -4.65
C ALA A 305 27.53 -9.72 -3.76
N THR A 306 27.38 -9.56 -2.45
CA THR A 306 27.75 -10.58 -1.46
C THR A 306 26.74 -11.73 -1.44
N PRO A 307 27.11 -12.93 -0.96
CA PRO A 307 26.17 -14.04 -0.82
C PRO A 307 24.93 -13.71 0.01
N ALA A 308 25.08 -12.86 1.03
CA ALA A 308 23.96 -12.40 1.85
C ALA A 308 22.98 -11.51 1.06
N GLN A 309 23.48 -10.68 0.14
CA GLN A 309 22.64 -9.84 -0.72
C GLN A 309 21.90 -10.66 -1.78
N HIS A 310 22.55 -11.67 -2.37
CA HIS A 310 21.91 -12.65 -3.26
C HIS A 310 20.77 -13.41 -2.54
N ALA A 311 21.04 -13.93 -1.33
CA ALA A 311 20.00 -14.57 -0.52
C ALA A 311 18.86 -13.61 -0.16
N ALA A 312 19.18 -12.36 0.16
CA ALA A 312 18.18 -11.35 0.51
C ALA A 312 17.29 -10.97 -0.68
N ILE A 313 17.85 -10.79 -1.89
CA ILE A 313 17.04 -10.37 -3.04
C ILE A 313 16.03 -11.45 -3.43
N VAL A 314 16.43 -12.73 -3.42
CA VAL A 314 15.54 -13.86 -3.70
C VAL A 314 14.39 -13.87 -2.69
N ALA A 315 14.70 -13.83 -1.39
CA ALA A 315 13.70 -13.84 -0.33
C ALA A 315 12.74 -12.64 -0.44
N GLN A 316 13.26 -11.44 -0.69
CA GLN A 316 12.48 -10.22 -0.80
C GLN A 316 11.55 -10.24 -2.02
N VAL A 317 12.05 -10.64 -3.20
CA VAL A 317 11.25 -10.74 -4.43
C VAL A 317 10.14 -11.79 -4.26
N THR A 318 10.44 -12.99 -3.76
CA THR A 318 9.41 -14.03 -3.53
C THR A 318 8.40 -13.63 -2.44
N GLY A 319 8.86 -12.90 -1.42
CA GLY A 319 8.00 -12.34 -0.39
C GLY A 319 7.05 -11.28 -0.96
N ALA A 320 7.54 -10.41 -1.85
CA ALA A 320 6.73 -9.42 -2.54
C ALA A 320 5.69 -10.07 -3.46
N TYR A 321 6.04 -11.13 -4.21
CA TYR A 321 5.06 -11.91 -4.99
C TYR A 321 3.94 -12.45 -4.11
N THR A 322 4.28 -13.04 -2.97
CA THR A 322 3.29 -13.56 -2.02
C THR A 322 2.32 -12.46 -1.56
N GLN A 323 2.84 -11.27 -1.25
CA GLN A 323 2.01 -10.13 -0.84
C GLN A 323 1.13 -9.59 -1.96
N LEU A 324 1.66 -9.49 -3.18
CA LEU A 324 0.90 -9.05 -4.36
C LEU A 324 -0.24 -10.02 -4.66
N VAL A 325 0.01 -11.33 -4.54
CA VAL A 325 -1.05 -12.35 -4.67
C VAL A 325 -2.12 -12.17 -3.61
N ALA A 326 -1.73 -12.11 -2.34
CA ALA A 326 -2.68 -11.93 -1.25
C ALA A 326 -3.53 -10.66 -1.44
N ARG A 327 -2.90 -9.55 -1.88
CA ARG A 327 -3.60 -8.29 -2.16
C ARG A 327 -4.58 -8.43 -3.32
N ALA A 328 -4.24 -9.12 -4.40
CA ALA A 328 -5.19 -9.39 -5.48
C ALA A 328 -6.38 -10.25 -5.02
N HIS A 329 -6.12 -11.29 -4.22
CA HIS A 329 -7.17 -12.18 -3.73
C HIS A 329 -8.20 -11.45 -2.86
N THR A 330 -7.81 -10.42 -2.09
CA THR A 330 -8.80 -9.60 -1.34
C THR A 330 -9.76 -8.83 -2.23
N HIS A 331 -9.42 -8.68 -3.51
CA HIS A 331 -10.26 -8.05 -4.54
C HIS A 331 -10.84 -9.06 -5.54
N GLY A 332 -10.70 -10.37 -5.28
CA GLY A 332 -11.19 -11.42 -6.17
C GLY A 332 -10.46 -11.51 -7.51
N ILE A 333 -9.23 -10.99 -7.58
CA ILE A 333 -8.39 -10.99 -8.78
C ILE A 333 -7.54 -12.27 -8.79
N THR A 334 -7.61 -13.03 -9.87
CA THR A 334 -6.74 -14.18 -10.12
C THR A 334 -5.34 -13.71 -10.51
N MET A 335 -4.32 -14.17 -9.82
CA MET A 335 -2.93 -13.82 -10.07
C MET A 335 -2.19 -14.93 -10.77
N ILE A 336 -1.69 -14.61 -11.95
CA ILE A 336 -0.95 -15.51 -12.81
C ILE A 336 0.52 -15.08 -12.77
N GLY A 337 1.38 -15.95 -12.23
CA GLY A 337 2.81 -15.70 -12.17
C GLY A 337 3.48 -16.07 -13.48
N SER A 338 4.43 -15.27 -13.94
CA SER A 338 5.25 -15.60 -15.10
C SER A 338 6.72 -15.67 -14.69
N THR A 339 7.39 -16.74 -15.08
CA THR A 339 8.83 -16.90 -14.80
C THR A 339 9.64 -15.82 -15.50
N ILE A 340 10.63 -15.26 -14.81
CA ILE A 340 11.59 -14.29 -15.33
C ILE A 340 12.37 -14.93 -16.48
N THR A 341 12.38 -14.31 -17.65
CA THR A 341 13.11 -14.80 -18.83
C THR A 341 14.62 -14.80 -18.58
N PRO A 342 15.40 -15.64 -19.28
CA PRO A 342 16.85 -15.58 -19.18
C PRO A 342 17.38 -14.24 -19.70
N PHE A 343 18.49 -13.79 -19.11
CA PHE A 343 19.16 -12.55 -19.53
C PHE A 343 20.69 -12.67 -19.49
N GLY A 344 21.21 -13.90 -19.47
CA GLY A 344 22.63 -14.21 -19.55
C GLY A 344 23.27 -13.61 -20.81
N GLY A 345 24.46 -13.03 -20.65
CA GLY A 345 25.14 -12.32 -21.74
C GLY A 345 24.72 -10.88 -21.94
N ASN A 346 23.75 -10.35 -21.18
CA ASN A 346 23.38 -8.94 -21.27
C ASN A 346 24.53 -8.01 -20.82
N ASP A 347 24.94 -7.12 -21.73
CA ASP A 347 26.03 -6.16 -21.51
C ASP A 347 25.66 -5.03 -20.54
N TYR A 348 24.39 -4.81 -20.23
CA TYR A 348 24.00 -3.75 -19.32
C TYR A 348 24.04 -4.19 -17.85
N TYR A 349 23.58 -5.42 -17.55
CA TYR A 349 23.50 -5.97 -16.20
C TYR A 349 24.66 -6.89 -15.82
N HIS A 350 25.44 -7.34 -16.82
CA HIS A 350 26.58 -8.24 -16.63
C HIS A 350 26.26 -9.47 -15.75
N PRO A 351 25.16 -10.20 -15.97
CA PRO A 351 24.76 -11.28 -15.07
C PRO A 351 25.79 -12.41 -15.06
N GLY A 352 26.23 -12.78 -13.87
CA GLY A 352 27.09 -13.92 -13.62
C GLY A 352 26.34 -15.15 -13.11
N PRO A 353 27.06 -16.25 -12.82
CA PRO A 353 26.46 -17.49 -12.32
C PRO A 353 25.61 -17.32 -11.05
N ALA A 354 25.97 -16.40 -10.15
CA ALA A 354 25.20 -16.12 -8.94
C ALA A 354 23.85 -15.44 -9.27
N THR A 355 23.83 -14.48 -10.19
CA THR A 355 22.60 -13.82 -10.65
C THR A 355 21.67 -14.81 -11.36
N GLU A 356 22.22 -15.73 -12.16
CA GLU A 356 21.43 -16.81 -12.77
C GLU A 356 20.88 -17.78 -11.73
N ALA A 357 21.66 -18.11 -10.69
CA ALA A 357 21.18 -18.94 -9.58
C ALA A 357 20.00 -18.27 -8.85
N ASP A 358 20.06 -16.96 -8.60
CA ASP A 358 18.95 -16.21 -8.00
C ASP A 358 17.71 -16.21 -8.89
N ARG A 359 17.88 -15.99 -10.20
CA ARG A 359 16.78 -16.06 -11.18
C ARG A 359 16.12 -17.44 -11.16
N GLN A 360 16.91 -18.51 -11.13
CA GLN A 360 16.40 -19.89 -11.05
C GLN A 360 15.70 -20.15 -9.72
N ALA A 361 16.20 -19.61 -8.60
CA ALA A 361 15.53 -19.73 -7.31
C ALA A 361 14.15 -19.06 -7.32
N ILE A 362 14.06 -17.84 -7.86
CA ILE A 362 12.79 -17.11 -8.01
C ILE A 362 11.85 -17.85 -8.97
N ASN A 363 12.35 -18.34 -10.10
CA ASN A 363 11.54 -19.09 -11.06
C ASN A 363 11.07 -20.43 -10.50
N THR A 364 11.88 -21.08 -9.67
CA THR A 364 11.47 -22.29 -8.94
C THR A 364 10.32 -21.97 -8.00
N PHE A 365 10.45 -20.90 -7.21
CA PHE A 365 9.36 -20.41 -6.37
C PHE A 365 8.08 -20.17 -7.18
N ILE A 366 8.14 -19.43 -8.30
CA ILE A 366 6.98 -19.16 -9.17
C ILE A 366 6.30 -20.46 -9.59
N ARG A 367 7.08 -21.49 -9.97
CA ARG A 367 6.55 -22.77 -10.47
C ARG A 367 5.96 -23.66 -9.39
N THR A 368 6.57 -23.69 -8.20
CA THR A 368 6.32 -24.79 -7.24
C THR A 368 5.72 -24.35 -5.91
N SER A 369 5.71 -23.07 -5.57
CA SER A 369 5.27 -22.62 -4.25
C SER A 369 3.76 -22.77 -4.02
N GLY A 370 2.97 -22.85 -5.10
CA GLY A 370 1.51 -22.75 -5.03
C GLY A 370 1.01 -21.34 -4.69
N THR A 371 1.89 -20.33 -4.71
CA THR A 371 1.52 -18.94 -4.44
C THR A 371 0.61 -18.38 -5.52
N PHE A 372 0.93 -18.59 -6.80
CA PHE A 372 0.10 -18.08 -7.90
C PHE A 372 -1.04 -19.05 -8.24
N ASP A 373 -2.17 -18.50 -8.69
CA ASP A 373 -3.34 -19.30 -9.11
C ASP A 373 -3.05 -20.10 -10.40
N ALA A 374 -2.15 -19.59 -11.23
CA ALA A 374 -1.60 -20.26 -12.40
C ALA A 374 -0.22 -19.71 -12.76
N VAL A 375 0.52 -20.44 -13.59
CA VAL A 375 1.88 -20.07 -14.00
C VAL A 375 2.02 -20.10 -15.52
N ILE A 376 2.67 -19.06 -16.07
CA ILE A 376 3.13 -19.02 -17.47
C ILE A 376 4.67 -19.10 -17.46
N ASP A 377 5.21 -20.20 -17.98
CA ASP A 377 6.65 -20.44 -17.96
C ASP A 377 7.37 -19.78 -19.16
N PHE A 378 7.48 -18.45 -19.14
CA PHE A 378 8.20 -17.70 -20.17
C PHE A 378 9.70 -18.00 -20.22
N ASP A 379 10.33 -18.43 -19.12
CA ASP A 379 11.71 -18.89 -19.12
C ASP A 379 11.89 -20.05 -20.08
N ARG A 380 11.05 -21.09 -19.95
CA ARG A 380 11.08 -22.24 -20.85
C ARG A 380 10.72 -21.88 -22.29
N VAL A 381 9.82 -20.92 -22.49
CA VAL A 381 9.39 -20.48 -23.84
C VAL A 381 10.53 -19.75 -24.56
N MET A 382 11.33 -18.97 -23.82
CA MET A 382 12.26 -18.00 -24.39
C MET A 382 13.71 -18.46 -24.39
N ARG A 383 14.10 -19.43 -23.55
CA ARG A 383 15.50 -19.84 -23.38
C ARG A 383 16.06 -20.61 -24.56
N ASP A 384 17.35 -20.42 -24.80
CA ASP A 384 18.13 -21.27 -25.68
C ASP A 384 18.27 -22.68 -25.05
N PRO A 385 17.94 -23.78 -25.77
CA PRO A 385 18.13 -25.12 -25.24
C PRO A 385 19.59 -25.50 -24.99
N GLU A 386 20.55 -24.91 -25.71
CA GLU A 386 21.99 -25.17 -25.55
C GLU A 386 22.62 -24.26 -24.47
N HIS A 387 22.05 -23.07 -24.27
CA HIS A 387 22.47 -22.07 -23.29
C HIS A 387 21.26 -21.55 -22.47
N PRO A 388 20.74 -22.34 -21.52
CA PRO A 388 19.46 -22.04 -20.85
C PRO A 388 19.44 -20.78 -19.98
N ASP A 389 20.61 -20.18 -19.72
CA ASP A 389 20.77 -18.87 -19.10
C ASP A 389 20.56 -17.70 -20.09
N ARG A 390 20.41 -17.97 -21.38
CA ARG A 390 20.27 -16.97 -22.46
C ARG A 390 18.95 -17.09 -23.20
N LEU A 391 18.52 -15.99 -23.82
CA LEU A 391 17.43 -16.01 -24.78
C LEU A 391 17.85 -16.82 -26.02
N ALA A 392 16.92 -17.60 -26.57
CA ALA A 392 17.14 -18.26 -27.85
C ALA A 392 17.42 -17.20 -28.94
N PRO A 393 18.43 -17.39 -29.81
CA PRO A 393 18.82 -16.38 -30.79
C PRO A 393 17.67 -15.89 -31.70
N ALA A 394 16.70 -16.75 -32.00
CA ALA A 394 15.52 -16.39 -32.80
C ALA A 394 14.57 -15.41 -32.09
N TYR A 395 14.64 -15.33 -30.76
CA TYR A 395 13.75 -14.54 -29.91
C TYR A 395 14.46 -13.37 -29.23
N ASP A 396 15.78 -13.27 -29.36
CA ASP A 396 16.60 -12.20 -28.79
C ASP A 396 16.60 -10.97 -29.72
N SER A 397 16.44 -9.78 -29.15
CA SER A 397 16.58 -8.52 -29.90
C SER A 397 18.04 -8.19 -30.25
N GLY A 398 18.99 -8.91 -29.65
CA GLY A 398 20.43 -8.74 -29.79
C GLY A 398 21.08 -8.12 -28.55
N ASP A 399 20.30 -7.69 -27.56
CA ASP A 399 20.81 -7.17 -26.29
C ASP A 399 20.83 -8.21 -25.17
N HIS A 400 20.40 -9.44 -25.46
CA HIS A 400 20.38 -10.56 -24.52
C HIS A 400 19.48 -10.34 -23.30
N LEU A 401 18.50 -9.42 -23.38
CA LEU A 401 17.53 -9.13 -22.32
C LEU A 401 16.11 -9.03 -22.86
N HIS A 402 15.93 -8.27 -23.94
CA HIS A 402 14.61 -8.00 -24.49
C HIS A 402 14.26 -8.95 -25.64
N PRO A 403 13.01 -9.43 -25.70
CA PRO A 403 12.53 -10.17 -26.85
C PRO A 403 12.57 -9.35 -28.14
N SER A 404 12.90 -10.00 -29.25
CA SER A 404 12.59 -9.51 -30.59
C SER A 404 11.06 -9.54 -30.83
N GLU A 405 10.56 -8.93 -31.92
CA GLU A 405 9.13 -9.05 -32.26
C GLU A 405 8.69 -10.51 -32.47
N ALA A 406 9.60 -11.39 -32.92
CA ALA A 406 9.35 -12.83 -32.98
C ALA A 406 9.26 -13.46 -31.57
N GLY A 407 10.12 -13.03 -30.65
CA GLY A 407 10.06 -13.40 -29.24
C GLY A 407 8.76 -12.96 -28.56
N TYR A 408 8.34 -11.71 -28.75
CA TYR A 408 7.06 -11.21 -28.20
C TYR A 408 5.86 -11.97 -28.76
N ARG A 409 5.86 -12.27 -30.07
CA ARG A 409 4.85 -13.16 -30.66
C ARG A 409 4.82 -14.51 -29.96
N LYS A 410 5.99 -15.13 -29.77
CA LYS A 410 6.09 -16.43 -29.10
C LYS A 410 5.55 -16.38 -27.67
N MET A 411 5.86 -15.34 -26.91
CA MET A 411 5.31 -15.13 -25.56
C MET A 411 3.79 -14.98 -25.60
N GLY A 412 3.24 -14.13 -26.46
CA GLY A 412 1.80 -13.91 -26.57
C GLY A 412 1.03 -15.17 -27.00
N GLU A 413 1.63 -16.01 -27.85
CA GLU A 413 1.09 -17.31 -28.26
C GLU A 413 1.16 -18.38 -27.16
N ALA A 414 2.16 -18.30 -26.28
CA ALA A 414 2.36 -19.26 -25.20
C ALA A 414 1.33 -19.13 -24.07
N VAL A 415 0.67 -17.97 -23.91
CA VAL A 415 -0.36 -17.78 -22.88
C VAL A 415 -1.57 -18.69 -23.16
N PRO A 416 -1.92 -19.64 -22.28
CA PRO A 416 -3.09 -20.49 -22.49
C PRO A 416 -4.38 -19.71 -22.28
N LEU A 417 -5.25 -19.64 -23.30
CA LEU A 417 -6.52 -18.90 -23.17
C LEU A 417 -7.49 -19.56 -22.18
N THR A 418 -7.29 -20.84 -21.86
CA THR A 418 -8.07 -21.59 -20.86
C THR A 418 -7.89 -21.05 -19.44
N LEU A 419 -6.86 -20.22 -19.18
CA LEU A 419 -6.72 -19.49 -17.93
C LEU A 419 -7.86 -18.49 -17.70
N PHE A 420 -8.59 -18.11 -18.77
CA PHE A 420 -9.58 -17.05 -18.75
C PHE A 420 -10.98 -17.61 -19.12
N GLY A 421 -11.76 -17.98 -18.10
CA GLY A 421 -13.09 -18.57 -18.29
C GLY A 421 -13.95 -18.58 -17.02
N LYS A 422 -15.07 -19.34 -17.03
CA LYS A 422 -15.94 -19.48 -15.86
C LYS A 422 -15.13 -20.05 -14.69
N ALA A 423 -14.99 -19.26 -13.63
CA ALA A 423 -14.71 -19.80 -12.31
C ALA A 423 -15.93 -20.64 -11.90
N THR A 424 -15.93 -21.93 -12.26
CA THR A 424 -16.52 -22.91 -11.35
C THR A 424 -15.71 -22.79 -10.07
N ARG A 425 -16.37 -22.40 -8.99
CA ARG A 425 -15.95 -22.80 -7.66
C ARG A 425 -16.01 -24.33 -7.64
N GLN A 426 -14.99 -24.99 -8.18
CA GLN A 426 -14.83 -26.43 -8.20
C GLN A 426 -13.68 -26.74 -7.25
N VAL A 427 -14.06 -27.16 -6.04
CA VAL A 427 -13.24 -28.09 -5.28
C VAL A 427 -13.29 -29.41 -6.04
N ILE A 428 -12.19 -29.79 -6.67
CA ILE A 428 -11.96 -31.16 -7.14
C ILE A 428 -10.52 -31.53 -6.76
N GLY A 429 -10.40 -32.54 -5.90
CA GLY A 429 -9.14 -32.99 -5.31
C GLY A 429 -9.22 -33.30 -3.81
N ALA A 430 -10.37 -33.73 -3.30
CA ALA A 430 -10.43 -34.36 -1.99
C ALA A 430 -10.15 -35.86 -2.13
N VAL A 431 -9.04 -36.33 -1.55
CA VAL A 431 -9.05 -37.58 -0.78
C VAL A 431 -8.25 -37.38 0.52
N ALA A 432 -9.02 -37.40 1.60
CA ALA A 432 -8.72 -37.66 3.02
C ALA A 432 -7.64 -36.82 3.76
N PRO A 433 -8.06 -35.96 4.71
CA PRO A 433 -7.23 -35.65 5.87
C PRO A 433 -7.27 -36.79 6.88
N VAL A 434 -6.08 -37.16 7.35
CA VAL A 434 -5.79 -37.96 8.54
C VAL A 434 -6.52 -37.37 9.76
N PRO A 435 -7.05 -38.19 10.70
CA PRO A 435 -7.85 -37.69 11.81
C PRO A 435 -6.94 -36.94 12.79
N VAL A 436 -7.06 -35.62 12.82
CA VAL A 436 -6.62 -34.80 13.96
C VAL A 436 -7.87 -34.52 14.79
N ALA A 437 -7.79 -34.87 16.07
CA ALA A 437 -8.87 -34.75 17.05
C ALA A 437 -9.55 -33.37 17.04
N PRO A 438 -10.85 -33.27 17.40
CA PRO A 438 -11.60 -32.04 17.27
C PRO A 438 -11.03 -30.95 18.19
N VAL A 439 -10.48 -29.90 17.58
CA VAL A 439 -10.29 -28.61 18.25
C VAL A 439 -11.66 -27.93 18.26
N PRO A 440 -12.16 -27.47 19.43
CA PRO A 440 -13.49 -26.90 19.52
C PRO A 440 -13.60 -25.62 18.68
N LEU A 441 -14.71 -25.49 17.96
CA LEU A 441 -15.12 -24.27 17.25
C LEU A 441 -15.15 -23.10 18.24
N ARG A 442 -14.19 -22.17 18.12
CA ARG A 442 -14.31 -20.86 18.74
C ARG A 442 -15.27 -20.01 17.91
N SER A 443 -16.23 -19.42 18.62
CA SER A 443 -17.23 -18.47 18.13
C SER A 443 -16.64 -17.40 17.21
N SER A 444 -17.44 -16.94 16.24
CA SER A 444 -17.16 -15.85 15.30
C SER A 444 -16.28 -14.75 15.93
N ALA A 445 -14.98 -14.80 15.65
CA ALA A 445 -14.07 -13.76 16.12
C ALA A 445 -14.33 -12.49 15.29
N ASP A 446 -14.56 -11.39 16.00
CA ASP A 446 -14.59 -10.05 15.43
C ASP A 446 -13.27 -9.79 14.68
N THR A 447 -13.35 -9.69 13.35
CA THR A 447 -12.19 -9.58 12.45
C THR A 447 -11.63 -8.16 12.36
N ARG A 448 -12.17 -7.21 13.14
CA ARG A 448 -11.63 -5.85 13.21
C ARG A 448 -10.23 -5.85 13.85
N PRO A 449 -9.29 -5.05 13.32
CA PRO A 449 -7.95 -4.94 13.89
C PRO A 449 -8.04 -4.50 15.36
N ALA A 450 -7.18 -5.04 16.22
CA ALA A 450 -7.20 -4.74 17.65
C ALA A 450 -5.94 -3.99 18.06
N ILE A 451 -6.05 -3.18 19.11
CA ILE A 451 -4.93 -2.42 19.66
C ILE A 451 -4.96 -2.48 21.19
N ALA A 452 -3.85 -2.89 21.80
CA ALA A 452 -3.59 -2.76 23.23
C ALA A 452 -2.78 -1.49 23.48
N LEU A 453 -3.32 -0.61 24.32
CA LEU A 453 -2.67 0.64 24.68
C LEU A 453 -1.73 0.40 25.87
N THR A 454 -0.43 0.62 25.69
CA THR A 454 0.56 0.50 26.77
C THR A 454 1.26 1.83 27.01
N PHE A 455 1.49 2.17 28.28
CA PHE A 455 2.05 3.43 28.70
C PHE A 455 3.28 3.22 29.58
N ASP A 456 4.44 3.58 29.06
CA ASP A 456 5.73 3.48 29.74
C ASP A 456 6.00 4.74 30.59
N ASP A 457 6.95 4.63 31.52
CA ASP A 457 7.49 5.71 32.36
C ASP A 457 6.55 6.29 33.43
N ILE A 458 5.58 5.51 33.92
CA ILE A 458 4.75 5.94 35.05
C ILE A 458 5.65 6.18 36.27
N PRO A 459 5.64 7.38 36.89
CA PRO A 459 4.55 8.37 36.93
C PRO A 459 4.52 9.50 35.87
N ALA A 460 5.57 9.74 35.09
CA ALA A 460 5.59 10.74 34.01
C ALA A 460 6.82 10.61 33.10
N HIS A 461 6.64 10.95 31.82
CA HIS A 461 7.72 11.09 30.84
C HIS A 461 7.88 12.54 30.37
N GLY A 462 9.11 13.03 30.34
CA GLY A 462 9.45 14.33 29.75
C GLY A 462 9.04 15.55 30.59
N PRO A 463 9.20 16.77 30.04
CA PRO A 463 8.90 18.01 30.75
C PRO A 463 7.39 18.26 30.88
N LEU A 464 6.99 18.88 31.99
CA LEU A 464 5.61 19.30 32.24
C LEU A 464 5.35 20.70 31.67
N ALA A 465 4.13 20.97 31.22
CA ALA A 465 3.71 22.33 30.90
C ALA A 465 3.63 23.19 32.19
N PRO A 466 3.78 24.53 32.10
CA PRO A 466 3.73 25.39 33.28
C PRO A 466 2.44 25.19 34.09
N GLY A 467 2.59 24.93 35.39
CA GLY A 467 1.46 24.72 36.30
C GLY A 467 0.80 23.34 36.22
N GLN A 468 1.27 22.45 35.35
CA GLN A 468 0.79 21.07 35.26
C GLN A 468 1.58 20.16 36.21
N THR A 469 0.89 19.22 36.86
CA THR A 469 1.51 18.19 37.71
C THR A 469 1.53 16.83 37.00
N ARG A 470 2.34 15.87 37.49
CA ARG A 470 2.31 14.48 36.97
C ARG A 470 0.95 13.84 37.19
N ALA A 471 0.32 14.13 38.33
CA ALA A 471 -1.04 13.69 38.61
C ALA A 471 -2.06 14.24 37.60
N ASP A 472 -1.89 15.47 37.09
CA ASP A 472 -2.77 16.01 36.04
C ASP A 472 -2.60 15.29 34.70
N VAL A 473 -1.36 14.95 34.32
CA VAL A 473 -1.06 14.17 33.11
C VAL A 473 -1.78 12.81 33.17
N ILE A 474 -1.60 12.07 34.27
CA ILE A 474 -2.25 10.76 34.46
C ILE A 474 -3.78 10.89 34.49
N ARG A 475 -4.33 11.91 35.15
CA ARG A 475 -5.79 12.14 35.16
C ARG A 475 -6.32 12.43 33.75
N GLY A 476 -5.60 13.20 32.95
CA GLY A 476 -5.94 13.44 31.54
C GLY A 476 -6.00 12.14 30.74
N ILE A 477 -4.96 11.31 30.85
CA ILE A 477 -4.88 10.01 30.18
C ILE A 477 -6.02 9.08 30.62
N THR A 478 -6.16 8.86 31.93
CA THR A 478 -7.17 7.94 32.49
C THR A 478 -8.60 8.38 32.18
N THR A 479 -8.87 9.69 32.17
CA THR A 479 -10.18 10.23 31.78
C THR A 479 -10.49 9.95 30.31
N ALA A 480 -9.52 10.17 29.40
CA ALA A 480 -9.72 9.91 27.98
C ALA A 480 -9.92 8.41 27.69
N LEU A 481 -9.16 7.53 28.36
CA LEU A 481 -9.31 6.08 28.26
C LEU A 481 -10.69 5.63 28.75
N ALA A 482 -11.15 6.14 29.90
CA ALA A 482 -12.47 5.82 30.44
C ALA A 482 -13.59 6.27 29.50
N ALA A 483 -13.50 7.48 28.93
CA ALA A 483 -14.47 8.02 27.99
C ALA A 483 -14.57 7.17 26.71
N ALA A 484 -13.44 6.67 26.20
CA ALA A 484 -13.41 5.79 25.03
C ALA A 484 -13.68 4.31 25.36
N ARG A 485 -13.82 3.95 26.64
CA ARG A 485 -13.86 2.56 27.13
C ARG A 485 -12.66 1.74 26.63
N ALA A 486 -11.50 2.38 26.56
CA ALA A 486 -10.27 1.78 26.06
C ALA A 486 -9.46 1.20 27.24
N PRO A 487 -9.32 -0.14 27.35
CA PRO A 487 -8.40 -0.72 28.31
C PRO A 487 -6.95 -0.29 28.00
N ALA A 488 -6.14 -0.18 29.05
CA ALA A 488 -4.72 0.15 28.93
C ALA A 488 -3.90 -0.55 30.02
N PHE A 489 -2.59 -0.63 29.80
CA PHE A 489 -1.63 -1.22 30.73
C PHE A 489 -0.46 -0.27 30.95
N GLY A 490 -0.06 -0.05 32.20
CA GLY A 490 1.02 0.88 32.53
C GLY A 490 2.31 0.17 32.93
N PHE A 491 3.47 0.74 32.63
CA PHE A 491 4.77 0.25 33.07
C PHE A 491 5.43 1.29 33.97
N MET A 492 5.73 0.88 35.21
CA MET A 492 6.15 1.78 36.30
C MET A 492 7.66 1.76 36.51
N ASN A 493 8.22 2.93 36.77
CA ASN A 493 9.58 3.14 37.26
C ASN A 493 9.54 3.79 38.64
N ALA A 494 9.77 3.02 39.70
CA ALA A 494 9.72 3.57 41.06
C ALA A 494 10.84 4.59 41.37
N GLY A 495 11.89 4.64 40.54
CA GLY A 495 12.94 5.64 40.62
C GLY A 495 12.61 6.97 39.96
N PHE A 496 11.46 7.12 39.32
CA PHE A 496 11.02 8.38 38.71
C PHE A 496 10.22 9.23 39.70
N GLY A 497 10.29 10.56 39.54
CA GLY A 497 9.53 11.50 40.36
C GLY A 497 10.09 11.71 41.78
N LEU A 498 11.36 11.37 42.03
CA LEU A 498 12.02 11.56 43.32
C LEU A 498 12.21 13.04 43.69
N ASP A 499 12.17 13.93 42.70
CA ASP A 499 12.14 15.39 42.85
C ASP A 499 10.86 15.90 43.52
N ASN A 500 9.74 15.19 43.32
CA ASN A 500 8.47 15.48 43.99
C ASN A 500 7.71 14.18 44.30
N PRO A 501 8.08 13.48 45.39
CA PRO A 501 7.51 12.17 45.72
C PRO A 501 6.00 12.18 45.96
N ALA A 502 5.44 13.31 46.43
CA ALA A 502 4.01 13.44 46.68
C ALA A 502 3.21 13.47 45.37
N ASP A 503 3.67 14.24 44.38
CA ASP A 503 3.06 14.28 43.04
C ASP A 503 3.21 12.94 42.32
N ALA A 504 4.39 12.32 42.40
CA ALA A 504 4.63 10.97 41.86
C ALA A 504 3.68 9.93 42.47
N ALA A 505 3.51 9.92 43.79
CA ALA A 505 2.57 9.04 44.47
C ALA A 505 1.11 9.32 44.07
N ALA A 506 0.73 10.60 43.92
CA ALA A 506 -0.60 10.98 43.46
C ALA A 506 -0.88 10.54 42.02
N ALA A 507 0.11 10.63 41.13
CA ALA A 507 0.03 10.14 39.75
C ALA A 507 -0.18 8.62 39.70
N ILE A 508 0.61 7.85 40.45
CA ILE A 508 0.45 6.38 40.55
C ILE A 508 -0.92 6.02 41.13
N ALA A 509 -1.35 6.73 42.18
CA ALA A 509 -2.66 6.52 42.79
C ALA A 509 -3.80 6.82 41.81
N ALA A 510 -3.68 7.86 40.98
CA ALA A 510 -4.67 8.19 39.96
C ALA A 510 -4.79 7.08 38.89
N TRP A 511 -3.67 6.52 38.43
CA TRP A 511 -3.66 5.38 37.50
C TRP A 511 -4.39 4.17 38.08
N ARG A 512 -4.09 3.83 39.34
CA ARG A 512 -4.72 2.70 40.03
C ARG A 512 -6.18 2.92 40.37
N THR A 513 -6.56 4.15 40.72
CA THR A 513 -7.95 4.53 40.98
C THR A 513 -8.82 4.39 39.72
N ALA A 514 -8.23 4.60 38.53
CA ALA A 514 -8.89 4.33 37.26
C ALA A 514 -9.03 2.82 36.93
N GLY A 515 -8.54 1.93 37.80
CA GLY A 515 -8.61 0.48 37.63
C GLY A 515 -7.60 -0.10 36.65
N LEU A 516 -6.61 0.70 36.20
CA LEU A 516 -5.66 0.28 35.17
C LEU A 516 -4.47 -0.50 35.77
N PRO A 517 -4.11 -1.68 35.22
CA PRO A 517 -2.98 -2.50 35.69
C PRO A 517 -1.62 -1.82 35.51
N LEU A 518 -0.64 -2.31 36.29
CA LEU A 518 0.76 -1.88 36.25
C LEU A 518 1.70 -3.08 36.08
N GLY A 519 2.80 -2.86 35.37
CA GLY A 519 3.91 -3.79 35.20
C GLY A 519 5.26 -3.12 35.49
N ASN A 520 6.32 -3.91 35.38
CA ASN A 520 7.67 -3.51 35.74
C ASN A 520 8.42 -2.94 34.52
N HIS A 521 9.01 -1.75 34.68
CA HIS A 521 9.86 -1.11 33.68
C HIS A 521 11.30 -0.86 34.16
N THR A 522 11.76 -1.66 35.13
CA THR A 522 12.94 -1.42 35.97
C THR A 522 12.80 -0.18 36.87
N TYR A 523 13.67 -0.07 37.88
CA TYR A 523 13.60 1.04 38.83
C TYR A 523 14.11 2.35 38.22
N SER A 524 15.24 2.30 37.50
CA SER A 524 15.97 3.49 37.03
C SER A 524 15.85 3.76 35.53
N HIS A 525 15.13 2.92 34.78
CA HIS A 525 15.02 2.99 33.32
C HIS A 525 16.40 2.86 32.62
N GLY A 526 17.25 1.95 33.12
CA GLY A 526 18.57 1.69 32.56
C GLY A 526 18.52 0.90 31.24
N ASP A 527 19.44 1.18 30.32
CA ASP A 527 19.58 0.43 29.06
C ASP A 527 20.43 -0.83 29.29
N LEU A 528 19.85 -2.03 29.06
CA LEU A 528 20.55 -3.31 29.22
C LEU A 528 21.87 -3.38 28.45
N ALA A 529 21.91 -2.83 27.23
CA ALA A 529 23.12 -2.80 26.41
C ALA A 529 24.26 -1.96 27.03
N LYS A 530 23.94 -1.05 27.96
CA LYS A 530 24.91 -0.18 28.64
C LYS A 530 25.26 -0.68 30.04
N VAL A 531 24.28 -1.10 30.82
CA VAL A 531 24.48 -1.46 32.24
C VAL A 531 24.89 -2.93 32.43
N GLY A 532 24.63 -3.79 31.43
CA GLY A 532 24.92 -5.22 31.49
C GLY A 532 23.89 -6.02 32.30
N ALA A 533 23.80 -7.32 32.02
CA ALA A 533 22.75 -8.20 32.56
C ALA A 533 22.65 -8.19 34.10
N SER A 534 23.77 -8.26 34.82
CA SER A 534 23.73 -8.33 36.29
C SER A 534 23.13 -7.06 36.92
N ALA A 535 23.57 -5.88 36.49
CA ALA A 535 23.06 -4.62 37.02
C ALA A 535 21.61 -4.40 36.59
N PHE A 536 21.26 -4.79 35.37
CA PHE A 536 19.89 -4.70 34.86
C PHE A 536 18.92 -5.59 35.66
N VAL A 537 19.29 -6.84 35.96
CA VAL A 537 18.46 -7.73 36.80
C VAL A 537 18.29 -7.15 38.22
N ALA A 538 19.35 -6.60 38.81
CA ALA A 538 19.24 -5.94 40.11
C ALA A 538 18.26 -4.75 40.07
N ASP A 539 18.24 -3.99 38.97
CA ASP A 539 17.34 -2.87 38.78
C ASP A 539 15.87 -3.28 38.54
N ILE A 540 15.63 -4.42 37.87
CA ILE A 540 14.31 -5.07 37.79
C ILE A 540 13.80 -5.39 39.20
N VAL A 541 14.64 -6.06 40.00
CA VAL A 541 14.30 -6.52 41.36
C VAL A 541 14.02 -5.35 42.29
N ARG A 542 14.82 -4.29 42.19
CA ARG A 542 14.64 -3.07 42.98
C ARG A 542 13.26 -2.44 42.78
N ASN A 543 12.66 -2.61 41.60
CA ASN A 543 11.34 -2.07 41.28
C ASN A 543 10.17 -2.91 41.82
N GLU A 544 10.40 -4.19 42.16
CA GLU A 544 9.33 -5.15 42.49
C GLU A 544 8.56 -4.77 43.75
N ALA A 545 9.24 -4.43 44.85
CA ALA A 545 8.57 -4.13 46.11
C ALA A 545 7.69 -2.85 46.05
N PRO A 546 8.15 -1.72 45.47
CA PRO A 546 7.30 -0.56 45.22
C PRO A 546 6.13 -0.89 44.30
N LEU A 547 6.37 -1.60 43.19
CA LEU A 547 5.33 -1.97 42.21
C LEU A 547 4.26 -2.87 42.83
N ALA A 548 4.65 -3.94 43.52
CA ALA A 548 3.73 -4.88 44.17
C ALA A 548 2.83 -4.19 45.20
N ARG A 549 3.33 -3.16 45.89
CA ARG A 549 2.56 -2.39 46.87
C ARG A 549 1.38 -1.66 46.23
N VAL A 550 1.56 -1.11 45.02
CA VAL A 550 0.57 -0.29 44.33
C VAL A 550 -0.27 -1.08 43.32
N ALA A 551 0.27 -2.16 42.76
CA ALA A 551 -0.39 -3.01 41.77
C ALA A 551 -1.34 -4.06 42.39
N LYS A 552 -1.62 -3.97 43.70
CA LYS A 552 -2.52 -4.89 44.42
C LYS A 552 -3.80 -5.17 43.62
N GLY A 553 -4.16 -6.45 43.51
CA GLY A 553 -5.36 -6.90 42.80
C GLY A 553 -5.20 -7.08 41.28
N THR A 554 -4.02 -6.84 40.71
CA THR A 554 -3.71 -7.10 39.30
C THR A 554 -2.40 -7.90 39.16
N ASP A 555 -2.29 -8.74 38.14
CA ASP A 555 -1.03 -9.41 37.80
C ASP A 555 -0.03 -8.39 37.25
N TRP A 556 1.00 -8.08 38.05
CA TRP A 556 2.03 -7.09 37.72
C TRP A 556 3.30 -7.72 37.13
N HIS A 557 3.33 -9.03 36.92
CA HIS A 557 4.44 -9.76 36.30
C HIS A 557 4.44 -9.62 34.76
N TRP A 558 4.26 -8.38 34.29
CA TRP A 558 4.50 -7.96 32.93
C TRP A 558 5.71 -7.04 32.92
N PHE A 559 6.64 -7.28 32.00
CA PHE A 559 7.90 -6.56 31.90
C PHE A 559 8.05 -5.90 30.53
N ARG A 560 8.44 -4.64 30.51
CA ARG A 560 8.85 -3.94 29.28
C ARG A 560 10.31 -3.55 29.43
N TYR A 561 11.15 -3.92 28.45
CA TYR A 561 12.54 -3.50 28.42
C TYR A 561 12.62 -1.99 28.16
N PRO A 562 13.29 -1.19 29.01
CA PRO A 562 13.67 0.18 28.66
C PRO A 562 14.40 0.21 27.32
N PHE A 563 14.04 1.18 26.47
CA PHE A 563 14.57 1.34 25.11
C PHE A 563 14.32 0.14 24.17
N LEU A 564 13.46 -0.81 24.56
CA LEU A 564 13.29 -2.10 23.89
C LEU A 564 14.61 -2.88 23.73
N SER A 565 15.60 -2.57 24.59
CA SER A 565 16.96 -3.06 24.48
C SER A 565 17.09 -4.39 25.19
N GLU A 566 17.23 -5.47 24.41
CA GLU A 566 17.48 -6.83 24.92
C GLU A 566 18.97 -7.15 25.10
N GLY A 567 19.85 -6.13 25.05
CA GLY A 567 21.29 -6.27 25.28
C GLY A 567 22.13 -6.40 24.00
N LYS A 568 23.46 -6.41 24.15
CA LYS A 568 24.42 -6.46 23.03
C LYS A 568 24.72 -7.87 22.55
N SER A 569 24.47 -8.86 23.39
CA SER A 569 24.79 -10.25 23.13
C SER A 569 23.61 -11.17 23.46
N ILE A 570 23.57 -12.33 22.82
CA ILE A 570 22.62 -13.40 23.14
C ILE A 570 22.75 -13.81 24.63
N ALA A 571 23.97 -13.80 25.17
CA ALA A 571 24.22 -14.13 26.57
C ALA A 571 23.58 -13.12 27.54
N ASP A 572 23.68 -11.81 27.26
CA ASP A 572 23.03 -10.76 28.07
C ASP A 572 21.51 -10.93 28.04
N ARG A 573 20.95 -11.14 26.85
CA ARG A 573 19.52 -11.38 26.66
C ARG A 573 19.06 -12.59 27.46
N ASP A 574 19.72 -13.72 27.29
CA ASP A 574 19.31 -14.99 27.89
C ASP A 574 19.45 -14.95 29.41
N ALA A 575 20.47 -14.26 29.95
CA ALA A 575 20.62 -14.04 31.39
C ALA A 575 19.41 -13.28 31.97
N VAL A 576 18.98 -12.20 31.31
CA VAL A 576 17.81 -11.42 31.77
C VAL A 576 16.51 -12.20 31.58
N ARG A 577 16.30 -12.87 30.44
CA ARG A 577 15.12 -13.71 30.19
C ARG A 577 14.99 -14.83 31.21
N ASN A 578 16.09 -15.47 31.61
CA ASN A 578 16.10 -16.48 32.66
C ASN A 578 15.72 -15.89 34.02
N ALA A 579 16.22 -14.70 34.36
CA ALA A 579 15.86 -14.02 35.61
C ALA A 579 14.38 -13.62 35.64
N LEU A 580 13.85 -13.09 34.53
CA LEU A 580 12.42 -12.77 34.37
C LEU A 580 11.55 -14.03 34.50
N LYS A 581 11.92 -15.12 33.82
CA LYS A 581 11.23 -16.41 33.90
C LYS A 581 11.18 -16.95 35.33
N ALA A 582 12.31 -16.94 36.04
CA ALA A 582 12.40 -17.41 37.43
C ALA A 582 11.48 -16.64 38.39
N ARG A 583 11.07 -15.43 37.99
CA ARG A 583 10.19 -14.53 38.74
C ARG A 583 8.77 -14.48 38.20
N GLY A 584 8.43 -15.31 37.21
CA GLY A 584 7.08 -15.43 36.67
C GLY A 584 6.68 -14.31 35.70
N TYR A 585 7.63 -13.54 35.17
CA TYR A 585 7.32 -12.48 34.22
C TYR A 585 6.97 -12.99 32.82
N ARG A 586 6.13 -12.21 32.16
CA ARG A 586 5.97 -12.12 30.70
C ARG A 586 6.60 -10.83 30.20
N VAL A 587 7.12 -10.83 28.97
CA VAL A 587 7.56 -9.60 28.33
C VAL A 587 6.41 -9.03 27.51
N ALA A 588 6.12 -7.75 27.70
CA ALA A 588 5.21 -7.01 26.85
C ALA A 588 5.97 -6.54 25.60
N ALA A 589 5.72 -7.17 24.46
CA ALA A 589 6.31 -6.80 23.19
C ALA A 589 5.78 -5.44 22.70
N VAL A 590 6.41 -4.92 21.64
CA VAL A 590 5.96 -3.71 20.94
C VAL A 590 5.90 -3.99 19.46
N THR A 591 4.74 -3.71 18.87
CA THR A 591 4.52 -3.87 17.43
C THR A 591 4.04 -2.60 16.75
N MET A 592 3.80 -1.54 17.52
CA MET A 592 3.43 -0.24 17.00
C MET A 592 4.00 0.87 17.91
N SER A 593 4.67 1.84 17.30
CA SER A 593 5.16 3.07 17.93
C SER A 593 5.15 4.19 16.88
N PHE A 594 4.93 5.42 17.31
CA PHE A 594 5.13 6.63 16.49
C PHE A 594 6.04 7.64 17.19
N ASP A 595 6.80 7.17 18.17
CA ASP A 595 7.77 7.94 18.94
C ASP A 595 7.14 9.18 19.61
N ASP A 596 5.99 8.96 20.25
CA ASP A 596 5.16 9.95 20.93
C ASP A 596 5.94 10.79 21.95
N TYR A 597 6.92 10.17 22.61
CA TYR A 597 7.83 10.82 23.55
C TYR A 597 8.53 12.07 22.97
N ASN A 598 8.85 12.08 21.68
CA ASN A 598 9.52 13.21 21.02
C ASN A 598 8.68 14.49 21.03
N TRP A 599 7.36 14.38 21.18
CA TRP A 599 6.43 15.50 21.08
C TRP A 599 6.24 16.26 22.39
N ASN A 600 6.64 15.67 23.53
CA ASN A 600 6.46 16.29 24.85
C ASN A 600 7.36 17.53 25.08
N PRO A 601 8.68 17.50 24.78
CA PRO A 601 9.53 18.69 24.92
C PRO A 601 9.07 19.92 24.12
N PRO A 602 8.78 19.83 22.81
CA PRO A 602 8.33 21.00 22.06
C PRO A 602 6.96 21.50 22.53
N TYR A 603 6.06 20.62 22.96
CA TYR A 603 4.79 21.05 23.56
C TYR A 603 4.99 21.85 24.85
N ALA A 604 5.82 21.37 25.78
CA ALA A 604 6.10 22.08 27.02
C ALA A 604 6.72 23.47 26.75
N ALA A 605 7.64 23.55 25.78
CA ALA A 605 8.24 24.82 25.35
C ALA A 605 7.20 25.78 24.75
N CYS A 606 6.34 25.30 23.84
CA CYS A 606 5.28 26.13 23.25
C CYS A 606 4.23 26.56 24.28
N ALA A 607 3.89 25.69 25.24
CA ALA A 607 2.99 26.01 26.33
C ALA A 607 3.57 27.10 27.25
N ALA A 608 4.88 27.04 27.54
CA ALA A 608 5.59 28.08 28.29
C ALA A 608 5.57 29.43 27.56
N LYS A 609 5.72 29.44 26.24
CA LYS A 609 5.61 30.64 25.40
C LYS A 609 4.17 31.09 25.15
N ARG A 610 3.17 30.30 25.55
CA ARG A 610 1.73 30.54 25.31
C ARG A 610 1.42 30.75 23.82
N ASP A 611 2.01 29.93 22.95
CA ASP A 611 1.85 30.02 21.50
C ASP A 611 0.81 29.00 20.98
N PRO A 612 -0.47 29.40 20.80
CA PRO A 612 -1.51 28.49 20.36
C PRO A 612 -1.33 28.02 18.90
N ALA A 613 -0.67 28.80 18.04
CA ALA A 613 -0.47 28.45 16.63
C ALA A 613 0.60 27.35 16.51
N ALA A 614 1.69 27.47 17.26
CA ALA A 614 2.71 26.44 17.34
C ALA A 614 2.14 25.14 17.97
N ILE A 615 1.32 25.25 19.02
CA ILE A 615 0.64 24.09 19.60
C ILE A 615 -0.25 23.40 18.55
N ALA A 616 -1.07 24.14 17.80
CA ALA A 616 -1.92 23.56 16.75
C ALA A 616 -1.11 22.84 15.66
N THR A 617 0.09 23.33 15.34
CA THR A 617 1.03 22.67 14.42
C THR A 617 1.49 21.32 14.98
N LEU A 618 1.86 21.26 16.27
CA LEU A 618 2.21 20.00 16.95
C LEU A 618 1.04 19.03 16.95
N GLU A 619 -0.18 19.50 17.25
CA GLU A 619 -1.37 18.64 17.32
C GLU A 619 -1.69 17.96 15.98
N THR A 620 -1.49 18.71 14.88
CA THR A 620 -1.69 18.19 13.52
C THR A 620 -0.63 17.15 13.17
N GLY A 621 0.65 17.47 13.44
CA GLY A 621 1.76 16.54 13.20
C GLY A 621 1.64 15.24 14.00
N TYR A 622 1.23 15.33 15.27
CA TYR A 622 1.08 14.17 16.16
C TYR A 622 0.08 13.15 15.63
N LEU A 623 -1.11 13.60 15.20
CA LEU A 623 -2.13 12.71 14.63
C LEU A 623 -1.71 12.15 13.27
N ALA A 624 -0.98 12.93 12.47
CA ALA A 624 -0.42 12.45 11.21
C ALA A 624 0.61 11.34 11.45
N ALA A 625 1.53 11.54 12.40
CA ALA A 625 2.54 10.54 12.79
C ALA A 625 1.90 9.25 13.33
N ALA A 626 0.93 9.37 14.23
CA ALA A 626 0.16 8.24 14.76
C ALA A 626 -0.57 7.46 13.65
N ARG A 627 -1.23 8.14 12.72
CA ARG A 627 -1.90 7.52 11.57
C ARG A 627 -0.90 6.75 10.71
N THR A 628 0.21 7.40 10.36
CA THR A 628 1.28 6.83 9.55
C THR A 628 1.86 5.57 10.19
N ALA A 629 2.16 5.62 11.49
CA ALA A 629 2.67 4.47 12.22
C ALA A 629 1.66 3.32 12.30
N ALA A 630 0.37 3.61 12.48
CA ALA A 630 -0.65 2.58 12.50
C ALA A 630 -0.83 1.93 11.12
N LEU A 631 -0.81 2.70 10.04
CA LEU A 631 -0.82 2.16 8.69
C LEU A 631 0.44 1.32 8.41
N ALA A 632 1.62 1.81 8.82
CA ALA A 632 2.88 1.09 8.65
C ALA A 632 2.92 -0.21 9.45
N SER A 633 2.47 -0.21 10.71
CA SER A 633 2.43 -1.42 11.55
C SER A 633 1.46 -2.45 10.99
N ARG A 634 0.30 -2.00 10.51
CA ARG A 634 -0.65 -2.88 9.81
C ARG A 634 -0.10 -3.44 8.51
N ALA A 635 0.59 -2.61 7.74
CA ALA A 635 1.26 -3.06 6.53
C ALA A 635 2.33 -4.11 6.85
N ARG A 636 3.15 -3.91 7.89
CA ARG A 636 4.17 -4.86 8.32
C ARG A 636 3.57 -6.18 8.82
N ALA A 637 2.53 -6.14 9.65
CA ALA A 637 1.86 -7.37 10.12
C ALA A 637 1.25 -8.14 8.95
N LYS A 638 0.56 -7.47 8.03
CA LYS A 638 0.01 -8.13 6.83
C LYS A 638 1.10 -8.67 5.92
N ALA A 639 2.21 -7.95 5.77
CA ALA A 639 3.36 -8.39 4.99
C ALA A 639 4.06 -9.62 5.59
N GLN A 640 4.19 -9.67 6.92
CA GLN A 640 4.94 -10.73 7.63
C GLN A 640 4.06 -11.94 7.99
N LEU A 641 2.77 -11.72 8.27
CA LEU A 641 1.88 -12.69 8.90
C LEU A 641 0.59 -12.95 8.09
N GLY A 642 0.34 -12.17 7.04
CA GLY A 642 -0.86 -12.31 6.20
C GLY A 642 -2.16 -11.81 6.83
N HIS A 643 -2.13 -11.28 8.06
CA HIS A 643 -3.30 -10.74 8.76
C HIS A 643 -2.89 -9.61 9.72
N ASP A 644 -3.88 -8.85 10.18
CA ASP A 644 -3.67 -7.94 11.31
C ASP A 644 -3.53 -8.77 12.59
N ILE A 645 -2.46 -8.54 13.36
CA ILE A 645 -2.37 -9.00 14.76
C ILE A 645 -3.00 -7.96 15.69
N PRO A 646 -3.38 -8.32 16.92
CA PRO A 646 -3.64 -7.32 17.95
C PRO A 646 -2.37 -6.52 18.24
N TYR A 647 -2.31 -5.25 17.85
CA TYR A 647 -1.10 -4.45 17.98
C TYR A 647 -0.90 -3.99 19.42
N VAL A 648 0.31 -4.16 19.96
CA VAL A 648 0.71 -3.51 21.21
C VAL A 648 1.32 -2.15 20.88
N LEU A 649 0.58 -1.08 21.16
CA LEU A 649 1.01 0.29 20.99
C LEU A 649 1.85 0.74 22.20
N LEU A 650 3.09 1.12 21.93
CA LEU A 650 3.94 1.83 22.88
C LEU A 650 3.57 3.32 22.90
N MET A 651 3.23 3.82 24.08
CA MET A 651 3.10 5.24 24.41
C MET A 651 3.85 5.53 25.71
N HIS A 652 4.06 6.81 26.00
CA HIS A 652 4.64 7.29 27.24
C HIS A 652 3.65 8.19 27.98
N VAL A 653 3.78 8.32 29.31
CA VAL A 653 2.91 9.21 30.10
C VAL A 653 3.38 10.67 30.04
N GLY A 654 3.31 11.27 28.86
CA GLY A 654 3.68 12.66 28.60
C GLY A 654 2.53 13.66 28.65
N ALA A 655 2.88 14.93 28.90
CA ALA A 655 1.92 16.04 28.97
C ALA A 655 1.15 16.26 27.65
N PHE A 656 1.83 16.10 26.51
CA PHE A 656 1.19 16.22 25.21
C PHE A 656 0.37 14.99 24.85
N ASP A 657 0.81 13.80 25.27
CA ASP A 657 0.06 12.57 25.11
C ASP A 657 -1.28 12.66 25.84
N ALA A 658 -1.28 13.14 27.09
CA ALA A 658 -2.52 13.39 27.85
C ALA A 658 -3.48 14.36 27.13
N ARG A 659 -2.94 15.41 26.50
CA ARG A 659 -3.72 16.39 25.72
C ARG A 659 -4.32 15.76 24.46
N MET A 660 -3.53 14.95 23.74
CA MET A 660 -3.89 14.42 22.43
C MET A 660 -4.70 13.13 22.49
N LEU A 661 -4.67 12.42 23.62
CA LEU A 661 -5.24 11.09 23.73
C LEU A 661 -6.72 10.99 23.32
N PRO A 662 -7.64 11.92 23.66
CA PRO A 662 -9.02 11.85 23.17
C PRO A 662 -9.11 11.82 21.63
N ARG A 663 -8.31 12.65 20.95
CA ARG A 663 -8.27 12.73 19.49
C ARG A 663 -7.56 11.51 18.88
N LEU A 664 -6.53 11.00 19.53
CA LEU A 664 -5.82 9.80 19.12
C LEU A 664 -6.72 8.56 19.18
N LEU A 665 -7.48 8.39 20.27
CA LEU A 665 -8.44 7.30 20.44
C LEU A 665 -9.55 7.38 19.37
N SER A 666 -10.06 8.58 19.09
CA SER A 666 -11.02 8.80 18.01
C SER A 666 -10.44 8.46 16.63
N LEU A 667 -9.20 8.86 16.36
CA LEU A 667 -8.49 8.50 15.13
C LEU A 667 -8.39 6.98 14.97
N TYR A 668 -7.90 6.24 15.97
CA TYR A 668 -7.77 4.79 15.87
C TYR A 668 -9.13 4.08 15.75
N ALA A 669 -10.15 4.54 16.48
CA ALA A 669 -11.51 4.03 16.30
C ALA A 669 -12.02 4.25 14.86
N SER A 670 -11.76 5.43 14.28
CA SER A 670 -12.12 5.75 12.89
C SER A 670 -11.35 4.91 11.86
N MET A 671 -10.16 4.43 12.22
CA MET A 671 -9.36 3.49 11.42
C MET A 671 -9.82 2.04 11.58
N GLY A 672 -10.87 1.79 12.36
CA GLY A 672 -11.48 0.49 12.57
C GLY A 672 -10.85 -0.34 13.70
N PHE A 673 -9.96 0.24 14.52
CA PHE A 673 -9.38 -0.47 15.65
C PHE A 673 -10.38 -0.68 16.78
N ARG A 674 -10.37 -1.87 17.38
CA ARG A 674 -10.97 -2.14 18.69
C ARG A 674 -9.91 -2.11 19.78
N PHE A 675 -10.23 -1.53 20.93
CA PHE A 675 -9.32 -1.49 22.07
C PHE A 675 -9.41 -2.81 22.86
N VAL A 676 -8.27 -3.42 23.13
CA VAL A 676 -8.14 -4.69 23.87
C VAL A 676 -7.11 -4.57 25.00
N THR A 677 -7.19 -5.45 25.98
CA THR A 677 -6.15 -5.51 27.03
C THR A 677 -4.84 -6.05 26.46
N LEU A 678 -3.71 -5.72 27.11
CA LEU A 678 -2.40 -6.30 26.77
C LEU A 678 -2.42 -7.83 26.82
N ALA A 679 -3.02 -8.40 27.87
CA ALA A 679 -3.13 -9.84 28.04
C ALA A 679 -3.93 -10.50 26.92
N GLU A 680 -5.00 -9.87 26.44
CA GLU A 680 -5.74 -10.37 25.27
C GLU A 680 -4.92 -10.26 23.99
N ALA A 681 -4.23 -9.14 23.77
CA ALA A 681 -3.42 -8.95 22.57
C ALA A 681 -2.32 -10.00 22.43
N GLU A 682 -1.58 -10.27 23.51
CA GLU A 682 -0.47 -11.23 23.51
C GLU A 682 -0.88 -12.70 23.66
N THR A 683 -2.19 -13.00 23.60
CA THR A 683 -2.64 -14.38 23.34
C THR A 683 -2.42 -14.79 21.89
N ASP A 684 -2.21 -13.83 20.99
CA ASP A 684 -1.87 -14.12 19.60
C ASP A 684 -0.53 -14.87 19.51
N PRO A 685 -0.44 -15.97 18.74
CA PRO A 685 0.77 -16.77 18.62
C PRO A 685 2.02 -15.99 18.20
N TYR A 686 1.85 -14.84 17.52
CA TYR A 686 2.95 -13.95 17.18
C TYR A 686 3.78 -13.55 18.41
N TYR A 687 3.12 -13.35 19.57
CA TYR A 687 3.75 -12.90 20.81
C TYR A 687 4.36 -14.02 21.66
N ALA A 688 4.34 -15.26 21.18
CA ALA A 688 4.72 -16.40 21.99
C ALA A 688 6.18 -16.33 22.51
N ALA A 689 7.11 -15.70 21.80
CA ALA A 689 8.48 -15.50 22.31
C ALA A 689 8.58 -14.43 23.43
N ALA A 690 7.59 -13.55 23.55
CA ALA A 690 7.48 -12.56 24.63
C ALA A 690 6.84 -13.16 25.88
N THR A 691 5.80 -13.98 25.70
CA THR A 691 5.03 -14.58 26.80
C THR A 691 5.58 -15.91 27.31
N ASP A 692 6.30 -16.67 26.46
CA ASP A 692 7.04 -17.88 26.82
C ASP A 692 8.55 -17.63 26.74
N LEU A 693 9.11 -17.24 27.89
CA LEU A 693 10.54 -16.93 28.03
C LEU A 693 11.46 -18.14 27.92
N THR A 694 10.93 -19.35 27.76
CA THR A 694 11.76 -20.54 27.46
C THR A 694 12.23 -20.57 26.01
N ARG A 695 11.60 -19.78 25.13
CA ARG A 695 11.97 -19.70 23.72
C ARG A 695 13.26 -18.89 23.54
N PRO A 696 14.20 -19.36 22.69
CA PRO A 696 15.54 -18.78 22.55
C PRO A 696 15.59 -17.53 21.65
N THR A 697 14.44 -16.96 21.29
CA THR A 697 14.33 -15.82 20.38
C THR A 697 14.07 -14.54 21.16
N ALA A 698 14.50 -13.40 20.61
CA ALA A 698 14.15 -12.08 21.14
C ALA A 698 12.62 -11.87 21.11
N SER A 699 12.16 -10.87 21.84
CA SER A 699 10.75 -10.48 21.81
C SER A 699 10.38 -10.06 20.38
N PRO A 700 9.23 -10.51 19.89
CA PRO A 700 8.83 -10.29 18.51
C PRO A 700 8.52 -8.80 18.28
N SER A 701 9.00 -8.26 17.18
CA SER A 701 8.74 -6.88 16.74
C SER A 701 8.56 -6.86 15.24
N LEU A 702 7.67 -5.99 14.76
CA LEU A 702 7.40 -5.85 13.32
C LEU A 702 8.54 -5.02 12.69
N GLN A 703 9.63 -5.69 12.32
CA GLN A 703 10.83 -5.07 11.72
C GLN A 703 10.80 -5.13 10.18
N GLY A 704 11.51 -4.20 9.52
CA GLY A 704 11.64 -4.15 8.05
C GLY A 704 11.38 -2.75 7.49
N PRO A 705 11.93 -2.41 6.30
CA PRO A 705 11.78 -1.10 5.69
C PRO A 705 10.29 -0.85 5.39
N PRO A 706 9.74 0.34 5.73
CA PRO A 706 8.32 0.58 5.61
C PRO A 706 7.90 0.85 4.14
N SER A 707 6.69 0.43 3.77
CA SER A 707 6.00 0.77 2.51
C SER A 707 5.24 2.11 2.57
N VAL A 708 5.41 2.85 3.67
CA VAL A 708 4.84 4.17 3.99
C VAL A 708 5.99 5.00 4.57
N PRO A 709 6.11 6.31 4.31
CA PRO A 709 7.15 7.13 4.93
C PRO A 709 7.22 6.95 6.45
N ALA A 710 8.42 7.03 7.04
CA ALA A 710 8.55 7.02 8.49
C ALA A 710 7.69 8.16 9.10
N PRO A 711 7.09 7.96 10.29
CA PRO A 711 6.38 9.03 10.98
C PRO A 711 7.30 10.25 11.09
N VAL A 712 6.83 11.39 10.59
CA VAL A 712 7.59 12.65 10.72
C VAL A 712 7.49 13.08 12.18
N GLY A 713 8.64 13.29 12.83
CA GLY A 713 8.70 13.82 14.19
C GLY A 713 8.19 15.27 14.29
N PRO A 714 8.17 15.86 15.50
CA PRO A 714 7.78 17.25 15.65
C PRO A 714 8.71 18.19 14.86
N PRO A 715 8.19 19.32 14.33
CA PRO A 715 9.01 20.29 13.61
C PRO A 715 10.19 20.79 14.45
N ALA A 716 11.39 20.76 13.87
CA ALA A 716 12.61 21.20 14.54
C ALA A 716 12.56 22.70 14.88
N GLY A 717 13.03 23.07 16.08
CA GLY A 717 13.16 24.46 16.51
C GLY A 717 11.83 25.15 16.87
N LEU A 718 10.69 24.46 16.80
CA LEU A 718 9.41 25.05 17.14
C LEU A 718 9.38 25.40 18.64
N CYS A 719 9.19 26.69 18.94
CA CYS A 719 9.22 27.23 20.29
C CYS A 719 10.53 27.01 21.07
N ALA A 720 11.62 26.62 20.40
CA ALA A 720 12.95 26.45 21.01
C ALA A 720 13.52 27.76 21.56
#